data_AF-A0A969JYS8-F1
#
_entry.id   AF-A0A969JYS8-F1
#
_cell.length_a   1.000
_cell.length_b   1.000
_cell.length_c   1.000
_cell.angle_alpha   90.00
_cell.angle_beta   90.00
_cell.angle_gamma   90.00
#
_symmetry.space_group_name_H-M   'P 1'
#
loop_
_entity.id
_entity.type
_entity.pdbx_description
1 polymer ?
#
loop_
_entity_poly.entity_id
_entity_poly.type
_entity_poly.pdbx_seq_one_letter_code
_entity_poly.pdbx_strand_id
1 'polypeptide(L)'
;MSDSTHDLRQRIVAGKFVTEEAALARLRGELAITASERSIIENAAVTLVGAVRARSGEQSVLDVFLKEFGLSNEEGVALMCLAEALLRVPDEATVDALIADKVLSGRWDSHLGRSDSLFVNGSTWALMLTGRVIALDRLAGSTPLDFIGRLTNRVGEPVIRNAMRRAMRILGAEFVLGRTIDEAIERGRGEHGDEGVFSFDMLGEGARTGADAERYTAAYAQAIARVGADAAGRGVVDSSGVSVKLSALHPRYEYAQADRVAQELYPRLLDLTRRAAAADIGLSIDAEEADRLDLSLDLFERLMRERDLRGYEGLGLVVQAYGKRALDVCDWVIALAGAINRRIPVRLVKGAYWDAEIKHAQVLGAPDFPVFTQKANTDLSYLVCAQRLLRAGKRVYPQFATHNAHTVAAVMRLADATSAFEFQRLHGMGELLYTVAGSQYPTLPKVRVYAPVGGHRDLLAYLVRRLLENGANSSFVNRFLDARTPPRDVVRDPLSVIEAQSVRHPRIRLPSALFGIGRVNSKGTDLTCAEAWPALRTALEPYLAATLPVQRSATRADVLAAFDAARTAQVEWNERRASQRAGCLKALADAIERATPHLLALLIREGGKTIPDGVSEIREAVDFCRYYALLAELDFEHPIELPGPTGESNHLSLQGRGVFVCISPWNFPLAIFIGQVAAALAAGNAVLAKPAEQTPLVAAAVVTLAWESGVPKAVLALLPGDGSVGEQLTTLAEIAGVAFTGGTATARAINRVLATGRVRWCHSSQRLAARMRCLPIRRRCSNS
;
A
#
# COMPACT_ATOMS: atom_id res chain seq x y z
N MET A 1 23.94 -25.56 -15.94
CA MET A 1 24.90 -24.70 -15.21
C MET A 1 24.19 -24.31 -13.92
N SER A 2 24.71 -24.68 -12.75
CA SER A 2 24.05 -24.28 -11.49
C SER A 2 24.38 -22.82 -11.23
N ASP A 3 23.39 -21.94 -11.35
CA ASP A 3 23.54 -20.52 -11.00
C ASP A 3 24.11 -20.39 -9.58
N SER A 4 25.04 -19.46 -9.36
CA SER A 4 25.55 -19.20 -8.02
C SER A 4 24.47 -18.57 -7.14
N THR A 5 24.62 -18.63 -5.81
CA THR A 5 23.68 -17.93 -4.91
C THR A 5 23.64 -16.43 -5.18
N HIS A 6 24.75 -15.85 -5.68
CA HIS A 6 24.82 -14.44 -6.08
C HIS A 6 23.96 -14.13 -7.31
N ASP A 7 24.07 -14.95 -8.36
CA ASP A 7 23.29 -14.75 -9.60
C ASP A 7 21.78 -14.86 -9.34
N LEU A 8 21.40 -15.79 -8.47
CA LEU A 8 20.00 -15.95 -8.03
C LEU A 8 19.52 -14.75 -7.22
N ARG A 9 20.36 -14.13 -6.39
CA ARG A 9 20.01 -12.88 -5.67
C ARG A 9 19.76 -11.72 -6.63
N GLN A 10 20.60 -11.55 -7.65
CA GLN A 10 20.36 -10.52 -8.68
C GLN A 10 19.03 -10.76 -9.43
N ARG A 11 18.74 -12.02 -9.76
CA ARG A 11 17.46 -12.40 -10.38
C ARG A 11 16.25 -12.09 -9.48
N ILE A 12 16.35 -12.36 -8.17
CA ILE A 12 15.30 -12.04 -7.20
C ILE A 12 15.06 -10.53 -7.18
N VAL A 13 16.11 -9.71 -7.11
CA VAL A 13 15.97 -8.24 -7.08
C VAL A 13 15.32 -7.73 -8.38
N ALA A 14 15.83 -8.15 -9.53
CA ALA A 14 15.28 -7.78 -10.84
C ALA A 14 13.83 -8.26 -11.05
N GLY A 15 13.45 -9.36 -10.41
CA GLY A 15 12.11 -9.97 -10.52
C GLY A 15 11.01 -9.26 -9.75
N LYS A 16 11.32 -8.21 -8.95
CA LYS A 16 10.32 -7.58 -8.07
C LYS A 16 9.11 -7.03 -8.82
N PHE A 17 9.32 -6.31 -9.93
CA PHE A 17 8.23 -5.71 -10.72
C PHE A 17 8.13 -6.27 -12.14
N VAL A 18 8.53 -7.53 -12.35
CA VAL A 18 8.30 -8.21 -13.62
C VAL A 18 6.81 -8.19 -13.95
N THR A 19 6.47 -8.11 -15.24
CA THR A 19 5.06 -8.09 -15.66
C THR A 19 4.37 -9.39 -15.27
N GLU A 20 3.08 -9.31 -14.93
CA GLU A 20 2.30 -10.49 -14.54
C GLU A 20 2.20 -11.50 -15.70
N GLU A 21 2.17 -11.02 -16.94
CA GLU A 21 2.22 -11.81 -18.15
C GLU A 21 3.51 -12.63 -18.26
N ALA A 22 4.67 -12.00 -18.06
CA ALA A 22 5.96 -12.69 -18.13
C ALA A 22 6.15 -13.69 -16.99
N ALA A 23 5.76 -13.31 -15.75
CA ALA A 23 5.79 -14.22 -14.61
C ALA A 23 4.90 -15.44 -14.84
N LEU A 24 3.67 -15.24 -15.33
CA LEU A 24 2.72 -16.31 -15.58
C LEU A 24 3.18 -17.24 -16.70
N ALA A 25 3.72 -16.70 -17.80
CA ALA A 25 4.26 -17.49 -18.89
C ALA A 25 5.40 -18.42 -18.41
N ARG A 26 6.30 -17.90 -17.56
CA ARG A 26 7.36 -18.70 -16.93
C ARG A 26 6.78 -19.81 -16.06
N LEU A 27 5.84 -19.49 -15.16
CA LEU A 27 5.24 -20.49 -14.26
C LEU A 27 4.52 -21.62 -15.01
N ARG A 28 3.84 -21.31 -16.11
CA ARG A 28 3.18 -22.33 -16.96
C ARG A 28 4.18 -23.29 -17.60
N GLY A 29 5.35 -22.81 -18.01
CA GLY A 29 6.41 -23.66 -18.55
C GLY A 29 7.08 -24.56 -17.52
N GLU A 30 6.97 -24.22 -16.23
CA GLU A 30 7.61 -24.93 -15.12
C GLU A 30 6.74 -26.02 -14.49
N LEU A 31 5.40 -25.89 -14.57
CA LEU A 31 4.49 -26.87 -13.98
C LEU A 31 4.49 -28.18 -14.78
N ALA A 32 4.89 -29.27 -14.15
CA ALA A 32 4.94 -30.60 -14.76
C ALA A 32 3.77 -31.46 -14.27
N ILE A 33 2.54 -30.99 -14.54
CA ILE A 33 1.29 -31.72 -14.26
C ILE A 33 0.54 -31.91 -15.58
N THR A 34 0.26 -33.15 -15.95
CA THR A 34 -0.51 -33.47 -17.17
C THR A 34 -2.00 -33.14 -17.01
N ALA A 35 -2.72 -33.00 -18.12
CA ALA A 35 -4.18 -32.75 -18.08
C ALA A 35 -4.94 -33.86 -17.33
N SER A 36 -4.51 -35.12 -17.45
CA SER A 36 -5.08 -36.24 -16.70
C SER A 36 -4.87 -36.09 -15.19
N GLU A 37 -3.68 -35.69 -14.78
CA GLU A 37 -3.35 -35.46 -13.37
C GLU A 37 -4.12 -34.28 -12.76
N ARG A 38 -4.35 -33.21 -13.53
CA ARG A 38 -5.22 -32.11 -13.09
C ARG A 38 -6.63 -32.61 -12.73
N SER A 39 -7.22 -33.44 -13.58
CA SER A 39 -8.55 -34.03 -13.32
C SER A 39 -8.54 -34.95 -12.09
N ILE A 40 -7.48 -35.72 -11.88
CA ILE A 40 -7.31 -36.57 -10.68
C ILE A 40 -7.25 -35.72 -9.42
N ILE A 41 -6.45 -34.65 -9.44
CA ILE A 41 -6.29 -33.70 -8.32
C ILE A 41 -7.64 -33.06 -7.99
N GLU A 42 -8.34 -32.53 -8.99
CA GLU A 42 -9.64 -31.87 -8.78
C GLU A 42 -10.67 -32.85 -8.21
N ASN A 43 -10.78 -34.06 -8.74
CA ASN A 43 -11.71 -35.07 -8.22
C ASN A 43 -11.37 -35.48 -6.78
N ALA A 44 -10.09 -35.68 -6.46
CA ALA A 44 -9.67 -35.98 -5.10
C ALA A 44 -9.99 -34.83 -4.12
N ALA A 45 -9.83 -33.59 -4.56
CA ALA A 45 -10.20 -32.41 -3.79
C ALA A 45 -11.73 -32.27 -3.63
N VAL A 46 -12.52 -32.62 -4.65
CA VAL A 46 -13.99 -32.65 -4.57
C VAL A 46 -14.45 -33.66 -3.52
N THR A 47 -13.86 -34.86 -3.51
CA THR A 47 -14.15 -35.88 -2.49
C THR A 47 -13.80 -35.37 -1.09
N LEU A 48 -12.64 -34.72 -0.94
CA LEU A 48 -12.20 -34.15 0.33
C LEU A 48 -13.18 -33.09 0.85
N VAL A 49 -13.62 -32.16 -0.01
CA VAL A 49 -14.63 -31.14 0.35
C VAL A 49 -15.96 -31.79 0.72
N GLY A 50 -16.41 -32.79 -0.05
CA GLY A 50 -17.66 -33.50 0.21
C GLY A 50 -17.65 -34.19 1.57
N ALA A 51 -16.56 -34.89 1.90
CA ALA A 51 -16.39 -35.56 3.17
C ALA A 51 -16.29 -34.58 4.36
N VAL A 52 -15.61 -33.43 4.17
CA VAL A 52 -15.58 -32.38 5.19
C VAL A 52 -16.97 -31.77 5.44
N ARG A 53 -17.74 -31.51 4.38
CA ARG A 53 -19.11 -30.99 4.52
C ARG A 53 -20.06 -31.98 5.20
N ALA A 54 -19.88 -33.28 4.99
CA ALA A 54 -20.65 -34.31 5.68
C ALA A 54 -20.40 -34.33 7.19
N ARG A 55 -19.23 -33.87 7.64
CA ARG A 55 -18.84 -33.75 9.06
C ARG A 55 -18.93 -32.32 9.59
N SER A 56 -19.72 -31.45 8.94
CA SER A 56 -19.87 -30.04 9.33
C SER A 56 -20.47 -29.83 10.74
N GLY A 57 -21.02 -30.85 11.39
CA GLY A 57 -21.43 -30.80 12.80
C GLY A 57 -20.27 -30.78 13.80
N GLU A 58 -19.04 -31.10 13.37
CA GLU A 58 -17.83 -31.16 14.20
C GLU A 58 -16.97 -29.88 14.06
N GLN A 59 -17.58 -28.76 13.66
CA GLN A 59 -16.87 -27.51 13.36
C GLN A 59 -16.31 -26.82 14.61
N SER A 60 -15.20 -26.09 14.40
CA SER A 60 -14.70 -25.13 15.38
C SER A 60 -15.73 -24.01 15.58
N VAL A 61 -15.72 -23.40 16.77
CA VAL A 61 -16.65 -22.30 17.07
C VAL A 61 -16.37 -21.10 16.17
N LEU A 62 -15.11 -20.91 15.77
CA LEU A 62 -14.69 -19.88 14.82
C LEU A 62 -15.25 -20.09 13.40
N ASP A 63 -15.24 -21.32 12.89
CA ASP A 63 -15.78 -21.62 11.55
C ASP A 63 -17.28 -21.32 11.48
N VAL A 64 -18.02 -21.66 12.55
CA VAL A 64 -19.44 -21.33 12.69
C VAL A 64 -19.63 -19.81 12.77
N PHE A 65 -18.81 -19.13 13.57
CA PHE A 65 -18.87 -17.67 13.71
C PHE A 65 -18.58 -16.93 12.40
N LEU A 66 -17.54 -17.30 11.65
CA LEU A 66 -17.22 -16.68 10.36
C LEU A 66 -18.28 -16.96 9.29
N LYS A 67 -18.97 -18.10 9.37
CA LYS A 67 -20.09 -18.44 8.49
C LYS A 67 -21.34 -17.61 8.81
N GLU A 68 -21.62 -17.37 10.08
CA GLU A 68 -22.82 -16.66 10.55
C GLU A 68 -22.64 -15.13 10.56
N PHE A 69 -21.43 -14.64 10.88
CA PHE A 69 -21.09 -13.23 11.06
C PHE A 69 -19.93 -12.74 10.17
N GLY A 70 -19.65 -13.43 9.06
CA GLY A 70 -18.58 -13.05 8.13
C GLY A 70 -18.70 -11.63 7.56
N LEU A 71 -17.59 -11.10 7.03
CA LEU A 71 -17.45 -9.73 6.49
C LEU A 71 -18.34 -9.42 5.26
N SER A 72 -19.13 -10.39 4.80
CA SER A 72 -20.13 -10.22 3.76
C SER A 72 -21.45 -9.62 4.24
N ASN A 73 -21.65 -9.46 5.56
CA ASN A 73 -22.84 -8.88 6.16
C ASN A 73 -22.49 -7.63 6.99
N GLU A 74 -23.30 -6.57 6.89
CA GLU A 74 -23.17 -5.32 7.66
C GLU A 74 -23.20 -5.56 9.17
N GLU A 75 -23.96 -6.58 9.61
CA GLU A 75 -24.07 -6.99 11.02
C GLU A 75 -22.77 -7.59 11.55
N GLY A 76 -22.06 -8.38 10.75
CA GLY A 76 -20.76 -8.97 11.10
C GLY A 76 -19.69 -7.90 11.29
N VAL A 77 -19.67 -6.89 10.44
CA VAL A 77 -18.71 -5.78 10.55
C VAL A 77 -18.96 -4.93 11.79
N ALA A 78 -20.22 -4.62 12.10
CA ALA A 78 -20.59 -3.88 13.31
C ALA A 78 -20.19 -4.64 14.59
N LEU A 79 -20.43 -5.96 14.62
CA LEU A 79 -20.07 -6.84 15.72
C LEU A 79 -18.55 -6.87 15.94
N MET A 80 -17.78 -6.93 14.86
CA MET A 80 -16.32 -6.94 14.92
C MET A 80 -15.74 -5.58 15.33
N CYS A 81 -16.33 -4.47 14.89
CA CYS A 81 -15.94 -3.13 15.36
C CYS A 81 -16.19 -2.96 16.87
N LEU A 82 -17.33 -3.47 17.35
CA LEU A 82 -17.66 -3.43 18.76
C LEU A 82 -16.76 -4.35 19.59
N ALA A 83 -16.53 -5.58 19.12
CA ALA A 83 -15.61 -6.52 19.75
C ALA A 83 -14.18 -5.97 19.82
N GLU A 84 -13.71 -5.32 18.76
CA GLU A 84 -12.41 -4.64 18.69
C GLU A 84 -12.29 -3.50 19.71
N ALA A 85 -13.32 -2.65 19.81
CA ALA A 85 -13.37 -1.57 20.78
C ALA A 85 -13.38 -2.08 22.24
N LEU A 86 -14.10 -3.17 22.51
CA LEU A 86 -14.19 -3.77 23.84
C LEU A 86 -12.90 -4.51 24.23
N LEU A 87 -12.22 -5.16 23.28
CA LEU A 87 -10.93 -5.84 23.52
C LEU A 87 -9.78 -4.88 23.87
N ARG A 88 -9.92 -3.58 23.61
CA ARG A 88 -8.95 -2.53 23.98
C ARG A 88 -9.07 -2.08 25.44
N VAL A 89 -10.14 -2.45 26.12
CA VAL A 89 -10.39 -2.04 27.49
C VAL A 89 -9.73 -3.06 28.43
N PRO A 90 -8.77 -2.63 29.28
CA PRO A 90 -7.89 -3.55 30.00
C PRO A 90 -8.56 -4.27 31.18
N ASP A 91 -9.69 -3.79 31.69
CA ASP A 91 -10.39 -4.38 32.84
C ASP A 91 -11.85 -4.73 32.53
N GLU A 92 -12.29 -5.88 33.06
CA GLU A 92 -13.63 -6.43 32.80
C GLU A 92 -14.75 -5.52 33.33
N ALA A 93 -14.49 -4.74 34.40
CA ALA A 93 -15.48 -3.83 34.97
C ALA A 93 -15.76 -2.63 34.04
N THR A 94 -14.72 -2.08 33.39
CA THR A 94 -14.86 -1.01 32.39
C THR A 94 -15.46 -1.56 31.10
N VAL A 95 -15.14 -2.78 30.67
CA VAL A 95 -15.84 -3.45 29.55
C VAL A 95 -17.33 -3.54 29.85
N ASP A 96 -17.69 -4.01 31.04
CA ASP A 96 -19.08 -4.14 31.47
C ASP A 96 -19.79 -2.79 31.57
N ALA A 97 -19.10 -1.76 32.09
CA ALA A 97 -19.60 -0.40 32.15
C ALA A 97 -19.75 0.21 30.75
N LEU A 98 -18.88 -0.10 29.78
CA LEU A 98 -18.98 0.39 28.40
C LEU A 98 -20.11 -0.31 27.64
N ILE A 99 -20.27 -1.63 27.81
CA ILE A 99 -21.39 -2.40 27.27
C ILE A 99 -22.69 -1.85 27.85
N ALA A 100 -22.74 -1.59 29.16
CA ALA A 100 -23.90 -0.98 29.78
C ALA A 100 -24.13 0.46 29.25
N ASP A 101 -23.15 1.35 29.31
CA ASP A 101 -23.34 2.77 28.99
C ASP A 101 -23.58 3.05 27.49
N LYS A 102 -22.83 2.38 26.61
CA LYS A 102 -22.87 2.65 25.16
C LYS A 102 -23.97 1.88 24.43
N VAL A 103 -24.20 0.61 24.77
CA VAL A 103 -25.27 -0.18 24.13
C VAL A 103 -26.65 0.21 24.66
N LEU A 104 -26.78 0.64 25.93
CA LEU A 104 -28.09 0.89 26.56
C LEU A 104 -28.65 2.30 26.36
N SER A 105 -27.82 3.33 26.19
CA SER A 105 -28.35 4.71 26.31
C SER A 105 -29.02 5.26 25.05
N GLY A 106 -28.85 4.61 23.89
CA GLY A 106 -29.36 5.10 22.60
C GLY A 106 -28.91 6.52 22.22
N ARG A 107 -28.01 7.14 23.00
CA ARG A 107 -27.59 8.53 22.90
C ARG A 107 -26.17 8.64 22.34
N TRP A 108 -25.97 8.05 21.16
CA TRP A 108 -24.71 8.09 20.44
C TRP A 108 -24.35 9.50 19.95
N ASP A 109 -25.36 10.37 19.77
CA ASP A 109 -25.19 11.76 19.32
C ASP A 109 -24.52 12.69 20.34
N SER A 110 -24.68 12.41 21.64
CA SER A 110 -24.27 13.33 22.70
C SER A 110 -22.75 13.35 23.00
N HIS A 111 -21.99 12.46 22.35
CA HIS A 111 -20.54 12.35 22.52
C HIS A 111 -19.74 12.43 21.21
N LEU A 112 -20.40 12.73 20.08
CA LEU A 112 -19.77 13.12 18.83
C LEU A 112 -19.08 14.50 19.01
N GLY A 113 -17.81 14.49 19.40
CA GLY A 113 -16.96 15.68 19.44
C GLY A 113 -16.41 16.12 20.79
N ARG A 114 -16.45 15.29 21.85
CA ARG A 114 -15.85 15.64 23.17
C ARG A 114 -14.85 14.64 23.77
N SER A 115 -14.39 13.65 23.01
CA SER A 115 -13.29 12.77 23.44
C SER A 115 -12.46 12.29 22.25
N ASP A 116 -11.15 12.57 22.27
CA ASP A 116 -10.21 12.35 21.17
C ASP A 116 -9.79 10.88 20.89
N SER A 117 -10.47 9.83 21.42
CA SER A 117 -9.81 8.50 21.41
C SER A 117 -10.66 7.22 21.41
N LEU A 118 -11.84 7.13 20.77
CA LEU A 118 -12.53 5.82 20.69
C LEU A 118 -13.14 5.43 19.34
N PHE A 119 -13.33 6.36 18.39
CA PHE A 119 -13.88 6.06 17.05
C PHE A 119 -12.91 6.31 15.89
N VAL A 120 -11.65 6.68 16.18
CA VAL A 120 -10.66 7.05 15.16
C VAL A 120 -10.41 5.93 14.13
N ASN A 121 -10.64 4.66 14.49
CA ASN A 121 -10.48 3.51 13.58
C ASN A 121 -11.80 2.83 13.14
N GLY A 122 -12.98 3.32 13.56
CA GLY A 122 -14.24 2.89 12.91
C GLY A 122 -14.23 3.24 11.41
N SER A 123 -13.48 4.29 11.07
CA SER A 123 -13.10 4.66 9.71
C SER A 123 -12.32 3.55 8.99
N THR A 124 -11.50 2.75 9.67
CA THR A 124 -10.67 1.68 9.05
C THR A 124 -11.52 0.53 8.55
N TRP A 125 -12.55 0.12 9.30
CA TRP A 125 -13.50 -0.90 8.86
C TRP A 125 -14.51 -0.35 7.85
N ALA A 126 -14.94 0.91 8.00
CA ALA A 126 -15.75 1.61 7.00
C ALA A 126 -15.01 1.82 5.66
N LEU A 127 -13.69 2.07 5.70
CA LEU A 127 -12.80 2.20 4.54
C LEU A 127 -12.47 0.85 3.88
N MET A 128 -12.36 -0.24 4.65
CA MET A 128 -12.15 -1.58 4.07
C MET A 128 -13.40 -2.13 3.37
N LEU A 129 -14.58 -1.60 3.70
CA LEU A 129 -15.85 -1.91 3.04
C LEU A 129 -16.02 -1.30 1.63
N THR A 130 -15.09 -0.45 1.15
CA THR A 130 -15.25 0.24 -0.15
C THR A 130 -14.94 -0.61 -1.39
N GLY A 131 -15.15 -1.93 -1.32
CA GLY A 131 -15.38 -2.74 -2.53
C GLY A 131 -16.71 -2.42 -3.22
N ARG A 132 -17.62 -1.74 -2.50
CA ARG A 132 -18.71 -0.93 -3.07
C ARG A 132 -18.56 0.48 -2.51
N VAL A 133 -18.16 1.42 -3.35
CA VAL A 133 -18.25 2.84 -3.06
C VAL A 133 -19.73 3.19 -2.96
N ILE A 134 -20.28 3.15 -1.75
CA ILE A 134 -21.41 4.01 -1.41
C ILE A 134 -20.76 5.34 -1.05
N ALA A 135 -20.96 6.34 -1.92
CA ALA A 135 -20.67 7.72 -1.60
C ALA A 135 -21.26 8.02 -0.21
N LEU A 136 -20.44 8.61 0.68
CA LEU A 136 -20.82 8.95 2.05
C LEU A 136 -22.14 9.73 2.16
N ASP A 137 -22.61 10.33 1.06
CA ASP A 137 -23.86 11.09 1.00
C ASP A 137 -25.15 10.25 1.02
N ARG A 138 -25.08 8.91 0.89
CA ARG A 138 -26.27 8.01 0.95
C ARG A 138 -26.39 7.17 2.24
N LEU A 139 -25.47 7.33 3.19
CA LEU A 139 -25.49 6.64 4.50
C LEU A 139 -26.31 7.38 5.58
N ALA A 140 -27.19 8.31 5.20
CA ALA A 140 -28.12 8.95 6.13
C ALA A 140 -29.38 8.10 6.44
N GLY A 141 -29.50 6.88 5.90
CA GLY A 141 -30.75 6.11 5.94
C GLY A 141 -30.78 4.84 6.82
N SER A 142 -29.62 4.27 7.17
CA SER A 142 -29.55 3.16 8.15
C SER A 142 -28.10 2.94 8.55
N THR A 143 -27.74 3.35 9.76
CA THR A 143 -26.40 3.14 10.29
C THR A 143 -26.34 1.82 11.07
N PRO A 144 -25.15 1.22 11.26
CA PRO A 144 -24.94 0.11 12.21
C PRO A 144 -25.52 0.39 13.62
N LEU A 145 -25.65 1.67 13.98
CA LEU A 145 -26.26 2.18 15.21
C LEU A 145 -27.77 1.89 15.28
N ASP A 146 -28.49 1.98 14.15
CA ASP A 146 -29.94 1.69 14.07
C ASP A 146 -30.25 0.19 14.24
N PHE A 147 -29.29 -0.68 13.91
CA PHE A 147 -29.43 -2.12 14.12
C PHE A 147 -29.23 -2.50 15.59
N ILE A 148 -28.17 -2.01 16.23
CA ILE A 148 -27.92 -2.27 17.66
C ILE A 148 -29.11 -1.78 18.48
N GLY A 149 -29.63 -0.58 18.19
CA GLY A 149 -30.85 -0.06 18.82
C GLY A 149 -32.09 -0.95 18.65
N ARG A 150 -32.30 -1.51 17.45
CA ARG A 150 -33.41 -2.44 17.17
C ARG A 150 -33.23 -3.80 17.85
N LEU A 151 -31.99 -4.28 18.01
CA LEU A 151 -31.67 -5.54 18.68
C LEU A 151 -31.90 -5.43 20.19
N THR A 152 -31.48 -4.33 20.82
CA THR A 152 -31.75 -4.03 22.25
C THR A 152 -33.23 -3.99 22.56
N ASN A 153 -34.05 -3.42 21.67
CA ASN A 153 -35.49 -3.32 21.85
C ASN A 153 -36.24 -4.66 21.69
N ARG A 154 -35.60 -5.69 21.13
CA ARG A 154 -36.27 -6.96 20.77
C ARG A 154 -35.88 -8.15 21.64
N VAL A 155 -34.67 -8.18 22.20
CA VAL A 155 -34.10 -9.38 22.86
C VAL A 155 -33.70 -9.14 24.33
N GLY A 156 -33.60 -7.88 24.77
CA GLY A 156 -33.27 -7.51 26.15
C GLY A 156 -31.77 -7.52 26.47
N GLU A 157 -31.37 -6.60 27.35
CA GLU A 157 -29.99 -6.30 27.77
C GLU A 157 -29.16 -7.54 28.20
N PRO A 158 -29.67 -8.46 29.04
CA PRO A 158 -28.87 -9.58 29.53
C PRO A 158 -28.45 -10.56 28.42
N VAL A 159 -29.25 -10.68 27.37
CA VAL A 159 -29.00 -11.61 26.26
C VAL A 159 -27.90 -11.08 25.34
N ILE A 160 -27.94 -9.80 24.99
CA ILE A 160 -26.89 -9.16 24.17
C ILE A 160 -25.56 -9.14 24.93
N ARG A 161 -25.58 -8.83 26.23
CA ARG A 161 -24.39 -8.88 27.10
C ARG A 161 -23.76 -10.28 27.13
N ASN A 162 -24.58 -11.31 27.34
CA ASN A 162 -24.09 -12.69 27.35
C ASN A 162 -23.61 -13.16 25.97
N ALA A 163 -24.30 -12.78 24.89
CA ALA A 163 -23.86 -13.04 23.53
C ALA A 163 -22.50 -12.38 23.24
N MET A 164 -22.28 -11.14 23.72
CA MET A 164 -21.02 -10.42 23.52
C MET A 164 -19.86 -10.94 24.34
N ARG A 165 -20.08 -11.27 25.62
CA ARG A 165 -19.05 -11.97 26.42
C ARG A 165 -18.68 -13.32 25.82
N ARG A 166 -19.68 -14.04 25.30
CA ARG A 166 -19.45 -15.33 24.63
C ARG A 166 -18.67 -15.13 23.33
N ALA A 167 -19.02 -14.14 22.50
CA ALA A 167 -18.27 -13.78 21.30
C ALA A 167 -16.83 -13.35 21.62
N MET A 168 -16.59 -12.50 22.61
CA MET A 168 -15.22 -12.10 22.99
C MET A 168 -14.39 -13.26 23.53
N ARG A 169 -14.97 -14.17 24.33
CA ARG A 169 -14.26 -15.40 24.75
C ARG A 169 -13.95 -16.31 23.58
N ILE A 170 -14.90 -16.47 22.65
CA ILE A 170 -14.72 -17.26 21.43
C ILE A 170 -13.60 -16.62 20.58
N LEU A 171 -13.65 -15.31 20.34
CA LEU A 171 -12.63 -14.58 19.58
C LEU A 171 -11.26 -14.59 20.29
N GLY A 172 -11.20 -14.53 21.62
CA GLY A 172 -9.95 -14.58 22.36
C GLY A 172 -9.33 -15.99 22.40
N ALA A 173 -10.15 -17.02 22.58
CA ALA A 173 -9.69 -18.41 22.71
C ALA A 173 -9.42 -19.10 21.37
N GLU A 174 -10.14 -18.74 20.30
CA GLU A 174 -9.99 -19.40 18.99
C GLU A 174 -8.88 -18.78 18.13
N PHE A 175 -8.53 -17.50 18.36
CA PHE A 175 -7.47 -16.83 17.60
C PHE A 175 -6.09 -16.88 18.26
N VAL A 176 -6.03 -17.13 19.57
CA VAL A 176 -4.79 -17.26 20.33
C VAL A 176 -4.87 -18.53 21.16
N LEU A 177 -3.90 -19.42 20.98
CA LEU A 177 -3.87 -20.69 21.71
C LEU A 177 -3.68 -20.44 23.22
N GLY A 178 -2.84 -19.46 23.59
CA GLY A 178 -2.64 -19.06 24.99
C GLY A 178 -2.08 -17.64 25.12
N ARG A 179 -2.29 -17.00 26.28
CA ARG A 179 -1.77 -15.64 26.52
C ARG A 179 -0.27 -15.65 26.75
N THR A 180 0.24 -16.77 27.26
CA THR A 180 1.65 -17.05 27.48
C THR A 180 2.03 -18.35 26.76
N ILE A 181 3.34 -18.56 26.57
CA ILE A 181 3.84 -19.79 25.94
C ILE A 181 3.51 -21.04 26.77
N ASP A 182 3.48 -20.92 28.11
CA ASP A 182 3.12 -22.02 29.01
C ASP A 182 1.65 -22.43 28.83
N GLU A 183 0.73 -21.46 28.83
CA GLU A 183 -0.69 -21.71 28.58
C GLU A 183 -0.89 -22.35 27.19
N ALA A 184 -0.14 -21.90 26.18
CA ALA A 184 -0.25 -22.40 24.82
C ALA A 184 0.22 -23.86 24.69
N ILE A 185 1.32 -24.23 25.37
CA ILE A 185 1.82 -25.61 25.37
C ILE A 185 0.84 -26.54 26.10
N GLU A 186 0.33 -26.13 27.26
CA GLU A 186 -0.62 -26.94 28.04
C GLU A 186 -1.93 -27.19 27.27
N ARG A 187 -2.50 -26.14 26.67
CA ARG A 187 -3.70 -26.26 25.84
C ARG A 187 -3.45 -27.08 24.58
N GLY A 188 -2.30 -26.87 23.93
CA GLY A 188 -1.92 -27.63 22.75
C GLY A 188 -1.86 -29.14 23.00
N ARG A 189 -1.32 -29.57 24.15
CA ARG A 189 -1.35 -30.98 24.56
C ARG A 189 -2.77 -31.47 24.85
N GLY A 190 -3.60 -30.64 25.47
CA GLY A 190 -5.00 -30.97 25.74
C GLY A 190 -5.83 -31.21 24.46
N GLU A 191 -5.58 -30.42 23.42
CA GLU A 191 -6.33 -30.47 22.14
C GLU A 191 -5.80 -31.50 21.15
N HIS A 192 -4.48 -31.73 21.12
CA HIS A 192 -3.84 -32.56 20.07
C HIS A 192 -3.02 -33.73 20.63
N GLY A 193 -3.09 -33.99 21.94
CA GLY A 193 -2.31 -35.01 22.62
C GLY A 193 -0.81 -34.70 22.67
N ASP A 194 -0.03 -35.62 23.22
CA ASP A 194 1.43 -35.46 23.38
C ASP A 194 2.20 -35.47 22.04
N GLU A 195 1.56 -35.94 20.96
CA GLU A 195 2.14 -35.97 19.60
C GLU A 195 1.86 -34.69 18.79
N GLY A 196 1.04 -33.77 19.32
CA GLY A 196 0.71 -32.50 18.69
C GLY A 196 1.94 -31.60 18.51
N VAL A 197 2.25 -31.21 17.27
CA VAL A 197 3.38 -30.32 16.95
C VAL A 197 2.91 -28.93 16.56
N PHE A 198 3.56 -27.92 17.13
CA PHE A 198 3.21 -26.52 16.95
C PHE A 198 4.36 -25.70 16.34
N SER A 199 4.01 -24.57 15.75
CA SER A 199 4.92 -23.45 15.46
C SER A 199 4.34 -22.23 16.16
N PHE A 200 4.90 -21.85 17.31
CA PHE A 200 4.35 -20.75 18.11
C PHE A 200 4.73 -19.39 17.51
N ASP A 201 3.72 -18.56 17.25
CA ASP A 201 3.86 -17.18 16.80
C ASP A 201 3.59 -16.24 17.97
N MET A 202 4.64 -15.59 18.49
CA MET A 202 4.54 -14.75 19.69
C MET A 202 3.83 -13.39 19.45
N LEU A 203 3.08 -13.25 18.35
CA LEU A 203 2.30 -12.07 17.91
C LEU A 203 3.07 -10.75 17.75
N GLY A 204 4.35 -10.69 18.16
CA GLY A 204 5.18 -9.51 18.03
C GLY A 204 5.45 -9.19 16.57
N GLU A 205 5.12 -7.95 16.18
CA GLU A 205 5.43 -7.38 14.86
C GLU A 205 5.62 -5.87 14.96
N GLY A 206 6.35 -5.29 13.99
CA GLY A 206 6.42 -3.85 13.79
C GLY A 206 6.78 -3.05 15.04
N ALA A 207 7.92 -3.36 15.68
CA ALA A 207 8.43 -2.59 16.81
C ALA A 207 8.45 -1.08 16.46
N ARG A 208 7.97 -0.24 17.37
CA ARG A 208 7.94 1.22 17.14
C ARG A 208 9.05 1.93 17.91
N THR A 209 9.55 1.29 18.95
CA THR A 209 10.62 1.80 19.81
C THR A 209 11.69 0.74 20.07
N GLY A 210 12.86 1.16 20.58
CA GLY A 210 13.89 0.23 21.05
C GLY A 210 13.37 -0.69 22.16
N ALA A 211 12.56 -0.15 23.07
CA ALA A 211 11.94 -0.89 24.17
C ALA A 211 10.94 -1.96 23.68
N ASP A 212 10.16 -1.69 22.62
CA ASP A 212 9.33 -2.72 22.00
C ASP A 212 10.18 -3.86 21.46
N ALA A 213 11.27 -3.52 20.76
CA ALA A 213 12.16 -4.51 20.18
C ALA A 213 12.87 -5.37 21.25
N GLU A 214 13.24 -4.78 22.39
CA GLU A 214 13.77 -5.51 23.55
C GLU A 214 12.71 -6.44 24.18
N ARG A 215 11.49 -5.94 24.38
CA ARG A 215 10.36 -6.73 24.90
C ARG A 215 10.08 -7.95 24.03
N TYR A 216 9.99 -7.77 22.70
CA TYR A 216 9.76 -8.88 21.79
C TYR A 216 10.94 -9.86 21.76
N THR A 217 12.18 -9.36 21.78
CA THR A 217 13.37 -10.22 21.88
C THR A 217 13.34 -11.10 23.13
N ALA A 218 12.98 -10.53 24.29
CA ALA A 218 12.82 -11.27 25.53
C ALA A 218 11.69 -12.31 25.47
N ALA A 219 10.55 -11.95 24.88
CA ALA A 219 9.42 -12.87 24.68
C ALA A 219 9.80 -14.07 23.79
N TYR A 220 10.52 -13.83 22.68
CA TYR A 220 11.05 -14.91 21.85
C TYR A 220 12.07 -15.78 22.58
N ALA A 221 12.99 -15.18 23.35
CA ALA A 221 13.97 -15.94 24.12
C ALA A 221 13.31 -16.85 25.16
N GLN A 222 12.28 -16.35 25.86
CA GLN A 222 11.49 -17.14 26.81
C GLN A 222 10.73 -18.27 26.10
N ALA A 223 10.12 -17.99 24.95
CA ALA A 223 9.41 -18.98 24.17
C ALA A 223 10.34 -20.10 23.70
N ILE A 224 11.50 -19.76 23.15
CA ILE A 224 12.53 -20.73 22.71
C ILE A 224 12.97 -21.62 23.88
N ALA A 225 13.25 -21.04 25.04
CA ALA A 225 13.66 -21.81 26.21
C ALA A 225 12.56 -22.80 26.66
N ARG A 226 11.30 -22.34 26.69
CA ARG A 226 10.19 -23.18 27.15
C ARG A 226 9.86 -24.29 26.15
N VAL A 227 9.82 -23.98 24.86
CA VAL A 227 9.59 -24.94 23.78
C VAL A 227 10.74 -25.96 23.71
N GLY A 228 11.98 -25.53 23.92
CA GLY A 228 13.13 -26.44 24.02
C GLY A 228 13.02 -27.44 25.17
N ALA A 229 12.59 -26.97 26.35
CA ALA A 229 12.35 -27.86 27.49
C ALA A 229 11.22 -28.87 27.22
N ASP A 230 10.17 -28.46 26.51
CA ASP A 230 9.06 -29.32 26.10
C ASP A 230 9.46 -30.35 25.00
N ALA A 231 10.31 -29.91 24.07
CA ALA A 231 10.81 -30.73 22.97
C ALA A 231 11.55 -31.98 23.44
N ALA A 232 12.21 -31.91 24.61
CA ALA A 232 12.85 -33.05 25.27
C ALA A 232 13.72 -33.92 24.33
N GLY A 233 14.42 -33.29 23.38
CA GLY A 233 15.31 -33.97 22.43
C GLY A 233 14.61 -34.71 21.28
N ARG A 234 13.31 -34.49 21.03
CA ARG A 234 12.59 -35.03 19.85
C ARG A 234 13.09 -34.46 18.51
N GLY A 235 13.93 -33.43 18.55
CA GLY A 235 14.52 -32.79 17.38
C GLY A 235 13.58 -31.88 16.61
N VAL A 236 14.14 -31.17 15.64
CA VAL A 236 13.48 -30.07 14.89
C VAL A 236 12.14 -30.46 14.26
N VAL A 237 12.04 -31.68 13.71
CA VAL A 237 10.86 -32.12 12.95
C VAL A 237 9.75 -32.59 13.89
N ASP A 238 10.09 -33.36 14.92
CA ASP A 238 9.10 -34.01 15.78
C ASP A 238 8.75 -33.22 17.04
N SER A 239 9.44 -32.10 17.30
CA SER A 239 9.11 -31.15 18.36
C SER A 239 8.38 -29.91 17.83
N SER A 240 7.81 -29.12 18.75
CA SER A 240 7.29 -27.79 18.44
C SER A 240 8.42 -26.80 18.18
N GLY A 241 8.14 -25.75 17.41
CA GLY A 241 9.09 -24.68 17.09
C GLY A 241 8.53 -23.28 17.35
N VAL A 242 9.32 -22.26 17.03
CA VAL A 242 8.96 -20.84 17.17
C VAL A 242 9.05 -20.13 15.83
N SER A 243 8.10 -19.25 15.54
CA SER A 243 8.12 -18.32 14.40
C SER A 243 8.47 -16.91 14.88
N VAL A 244 9.39 -16.25 14.18
CA VAL A 244 9.90 -14.92 14.51
C VAL A 244 9.68 -13.97 13.34
N LYS A 245 9.22 -12.75 13.64
CA LYS A 245 9.10 -11.64 12.69
C LYS A 245 10.25 -10.67 12.89
N LEU A 246 10.95 -10.32 11.81
CA LEU A 246 12.13 -9.46 11.88
C LEU A 246 11.77 -8.02 12.26
N SER A 247 10.59 -7.54 11.83
CA SER A 247 10.08 -6.23 12.22
C SER A 247 9.84 -6.08 13.73
N ALA A 248 9.66 -7.18 14.46
CA ALA A 248 9.55 -7.16 15.92
C ALA A 248 10.90 -6.92 16.60
N LEU A 249 12.02 -7.22 15.94
CA LEU A 249 13.35 -7.17 16.54
C LEU A 249 14.05 -5.81 16.36
N HIS A 250 13.48 -4.90 15.56
CA HIS A 250 14.08 -3.59 15.33
C HIS A 250 13.05 -2.54 14.89
N PRO A 251 13.07 -1.32 15.47
CA PRO A 251 12.06 -0.30 15.17
C PRO A 251 12.18 0.30 13.76
N ARG A 252 13.29 0.06 13.08
CA ARG A 252 13.58 0.55 11.72
C ARG A 252 14.05 -0.58 10.82
N TYR A 253 13.28 -1.67 10.78
CA TYR A 253 13.54 -2.79 9.88
C TYR A 253 13.13 -2.41 8.44
N GLU A 254 14.04 -1.72 7.74
CA GLU A 254 13.88 -1.20 6.39
C GLU A 254 15.25 -1.07 5.70
N TYR A 255 15.27 -1.18 4.37
CA TYR A 255 16.53 -1.19 3.61
C TYR A 255 17.35 0.09 3.77
N ALA A 256 16.71 1.25 3.89
CA ALA A 256 17.39 2.53 4.12
C ALA A 256 18.15 2.59 5.46
N GLN A 257 17.96 1.61 6.35
CA GLN A 257 18.65 1.47 7.63
C GLN A 257 19.43 0.15 7.70
N ALA A 258 19.86 -0.40 6.55
CA ALA A 258 20.55 -1.69 6.48
C ALA A 258 21.78 -1.79 7.41
N ASP A 259 22.58 -0.73 7.54
CA ASP A 259 23.73 -0.70 8.45
C ASP A 259 23.30 -0.87 9.92
N ARG A 260 22.25 -0.15 10.35
CA ARG A 260 21.68 -0.28 11.70
C ARG A 260 21.05 -1.65 11.90
N VAL A 261 20.35 -2.18 10.91
CA VAL A 261 19.81 -3.55 10.96
C VAL A 261 20.94 -4.57 11.13
N ALA A 262 22.06 -4.41 10.43
CA ALA A 262 23.23 -5.29 10.56
C ALA A 262 23.93 -5.18 11.92
N GLN A 263 23.88 -4.01 12.58
CA GLN A 263 24.52 -3.75 13.87
C GLN A 263 23.62 -4.02 15.08
N GLU A 264 22.31 -3.80 14.96
CA GLU A 264 21.35 -3.77 16.07
C GLU A 264 20.38 -4.97 16.02
N LEU A 265 19.79 -5.28 14.86
CA LEU A 265 18.86 -6.41 14.69
C LEU A 265 19.60 -7.73 14.62
N TYR A 266 20.64 -7.80 13.78
CA TYR A 266 21.33 -9.06 13.49
C TYR A 266 21.88 -9.75 14.76
N PRO A 267 22.52 -9.06 15.72
CA PRO A 267 22.97 -9.72 16.95
C PRO A 267 21.83 -10.34 17.78
N ARG A 268 20.67 -9.67 17.84
CA ARG A 268 19.47 -10.19 18.54
C ARG A 268 18.97 -11.47 17.86
N LEU A 269 18.87 -11.42 16.53
CA LEU A 269 18.44 -12.57 15.73
C LEU A 269 19.42 -13.75 15.84
N LEU A 270 20.73 -13.48 15.83
CA LEU A 270 21.76 -14.50 16.02
C LEU A 270 21.68 -15.15 17.41
N ASP A 271 21.47 -14.36 18.48
CA ASP A 271 21.29 -14.89 19.84
C ASP A 271 20.07 -15.82 19.92
N LEU A 272 18.92 -15.39 19.41
CA LEU A 272 17.70 -16.22 19.35
C LEU A 272 17.95 -17.52 18.56
N THR A 273 18.66 -17.43 17.43
CA THR A 273 18.99 -18.59 16.60
C THR A 273 19.92 -19.57 17.32
N ARG A 274 20.93 -19.07 18.05
CA ARG A 274 21.82 -19.91 18.87
C ARG A 274 21.07 -20.63 19.98
N ARG A 275 20.12 -19.94 20.64
CA ARG A 275 19.25 -20.56 21.66
C ARG A 275 18.39 -21.67 21.07
N ALA A 276 17.78 -21.44 19.90
CA ALA A 276 16.97 -22.44 19.22
C ALA A 276 17.81 -23.65 18.76
N ALA A 277 19.03 -23.40 18.27
CA ALA A 277 19.98 -24.45 17.91
C ALA A 277 20.40 -25.29 19.12
N ALA A 278 20.72 -24.66 20.25
CA ALA A 278 21.07 -25.35 21.49
C ALA A 278 19.91 -26.18 22.07
N ALA A 279 18.67 -25.75 21.81
CA ALA A 279 17.46 -26.46 22.19
C ALA A 279 17.01 -27.54 21.19
N ASP A 280 17.65 -27.62 20.01
CA ASP A 280 17.30 -28.51 18.90
C ASP A 280 15.82 -28.41 18.45
N ILE A 281 15.30 -27.18 18.39
CA ILE A 281 13.93 -26.88 17.93
C ILE A 281 13.92 -26.09 16.63
N GLY A 282 12.80 -26.11 15.91
CA GLY A 282 12.62 -25.27 14.73
C GLY A 282 12.51 -23.78 15.06
N LEU A 283 13.20 -22.93 14.29
CA LEU A 283 13.05 -21.47 14.31
C LEU A 283 12.76 -20.98 12.89
N SER A 284 11.53 -20.55 12.62
CA SER A 284 11.13 -20.07 11.29
C SER A 284 11.14 -18.53 11.25
N ILE A 285 11.83 -17.94 10.27
CA ILE A 285 11.76 -16.51 10.00
C ILE A 285 10.56 -16.25 9.09
N ASP A 286 9.54 -15.59 9.63
CA ASP A 286 8.31 -15.24 8.92
C ASP A 286 8.57 -14.20 7.83
N ALA A 287 7.85 -14.34 6.72
CA ALA A 287 7.89 -13.39 5.60
C ALA A 287 6.86 -12.28 5.79
N GLU A 288 7.30 -11.04 5.60
CA GLU A 288 6.52 -9.81 5.81
C GLU A 288 6.19 -9.13 4.48
N GLU A 289 6.27 -7.81 4.39
CA GLU A 289 6.04 -7.04 3.15
C GLU A 289 7.13 -7.28 2.09
N ALA A 290 6.79 -7.06 0.82
CA ALA A 290 7.65 -7.34 -0.32
C ALA A 290 8.92 -6.47 -0.36
N ASP A 291 8.88 -5.28 0.23
CA ASP A 291 10.02 -4.37 0.35
C ASP A 291 11.09 -4.84 1.36
N ARG A 292 10.74 -5.76 2.25
CA ARG A 292 11.63 -6.34 3.26
C ARG A 292 12.28 -7.66 2.84
N LEU A 293 11.87 -8.23 1.70
CA LEU A 293 12.37 -9.53 1.24
C LEU A 293 13.89 -9.52 1.07
N ASP A 294 14.45 -8.55 0.34
CA ASP A 294 15.89 -8.58 0.04
C ASP A 294 16.75 -8.50 1.31
N LEU A 295 16.34 -7.64 2.25
CA LEU A 295 16.99 -7.50 3.55
C LEU A 295 16.85 -8.76 4.42
N SER A 296 15.70 -9.44 4.37
CA SER A 296 15.52 -10.70 5.11
C SER A 296 16.41 -11.82 4.57
N LEU A 297 16.58 -11.90 3.23
CA LEU A 297 17.46 -12.89 2.60
C LEU A 297 18.93 -12.64 2.93
N ASP A 298 19.37 -11.38 3.01
CA ASP A 298 20.73 -11.02 3.46
C ASP A 298 21.00 -11.52 4.89
N LEU A 299 20.07 -11.25 5.81
CA LEU A 299 20.17 -11.69 7.20
C LEU A 299 20.14 -13.22 7.30
N PHE A 300 19.25 -13.87 6.54
CA PHE A 300 19.12 -15.33 6.51
C PHE A 300 20.40 -16.00 6.01
N GLU A 301 20.96 -15.58 4.88
CA GLU A 301 22.21 -16.16 4.37
C GLU A 301 23.37 -15.94 5.34
N ARG A 302 23.45 -14.77 5.97
CA ARG A 302 24.47 -14.49 6.99
C ARG A 302 24.34 -15.47 8.17
N LEU A 303 23.14 -15.68 8.72
CA LEU A 303 22.91 -16.69 9.77
C LEU A 303 23.30 -18.10 9.30
N MET A 304 22.92 -18.47 8.08
CA MET A 304 23.19 -19.82 7.58
C MET A 304 24.68 -20.13 7.47
N ARG A 305 25.54 -19.09 7.38
CA ARG A 305 26.99 -19.21 7.29
C ARG A 305 27.72 -19.05 8.63
N GLU A 306 27.01 -18.78 9.72
CA GLU A 306 27.63 -18.67 11.05
C GLU A 306 28.22 -20.00 11.51
N ARG A 307 29.44 -19.94 12.08
CA ARG A 307 30.20 -21.15 12.46
C ARG A 307 29.50 -21.94 13.56
N ASP A 308 28.91 -21.24 14.53
CA ASP A 308 28.27 -21.85 15.70
C ASP A 308 26.91 -22.47 15.38
N LEU A 309 26.38 -22.25 14.16
CA LEU A 309 25.12 -22.83 13.70
C LEU A 309 25.34 -24.04 12.77
N ARG A 310 26.60 -24.47 12.55
CA ARG A 310 26.90 -25.65 11.73
C ARG A 310 26.19 -26.88 12.29
N GLY A 311 25.53 -27.64 11.41
CA GLY A 311 24.74 -28.81 11.79
C GLY A 311 23.32 -28.51 12.27
N TYR A 312 22.96 -27.26 12.57
CA TYR A 312 21.59 -26.92 12.96
C TYR A 312 20.64 -26.86 11.75
N GLU A 313 19.77 -27.86 11.61
CA GLU A 313 18.80 -27.96 10.51
C GLU A 313 17.41 -27.36 10.84
N GLY A 314 17.30 -26.59 11.94
CA GLY A 314 16.04 -26.00 12.38
C GLY A 314 15.78 -24.56 11.97
N LEU A 315 16.78 -23.86 11.40
CA LEU A 315 16.59 -22.49 10.91
C LEU A 315 15.84 -22.49 9.57
N GLY A 316 14.57 -22.10 9.61
CA GLY A 316 13.68 -22.10 8.46
C GLY A 316 13.38 -20.71 7.89
N LEU A 317 12.95 -20.69 6.63
CA LEU A 317 12.54 -19.49 5.89
C LEU A 317 11.12 -19.64 5.37
N VAL A 318 10.29 -18.60 5.54
CA VAL A 318 8.97 -18.54 4.91
C VAL A 318 9.07 -17.91 3.50
N VAL A 319 8.41 -18.51 2.51
CA VAL A 319 8.34 -18.02 1.12
C VAL A 319 6.89 -17.80 0.74
N GLN A 320 6.58 -16.61 0.20
CA GLN A 320 5.21 -16.20 -0.16
C GLN A 320 4.95 -16.39 -1.66
N ALA A 321 4.17 -17.40 -2.02
CA ALA A 321 3.88 -17.76 -3.40
C ALA A 321 3.09 -16.69 -4.19
N TYR A 322 2.39 -15.77 -3.52
CA TYR A 322 1.71 -14.66 -4.21
C TYR A 322 2.68 -13.64 -4.83
N GLY A 323 3.96 -13.68 -4.48
CA GLY A 323 4.99 -12.76 -4.92
C GLY A 323 5.62 -13.28 -6.19
N LYS A 324 5.86 -12.41 -7.17
CA LYS A 324 6.41 -12.81 -8.47
C LYS A 324 7.84 -13.36 -8.40
N ARG A 325 8.54 -13.11 -7.28
CA ARG A 325 9.89 -13.58 -6.97
C ARG A 325 9.93 -14.97 -6.30
N ALA A 326 8.79 -15.56 -5.94
CA ALA A 326 8.73 -16.75 -5.08
C ALA A 326 9.51 -17.96 -5.62
N LEU A 327 9.44 -18.20 -6.94
CA LEU A 327 10.16 -19.30 -7.58
C LEU A 327 11.67 -19.08 -7.50
N ASP A 328 12.14 -17.86 -7.74
CA ASP A 328 13.57 -17.52 -7.65
C ASP A 328 14.09 -17.63 -6.20
N VAL A 329 13.26 -17.28 -5.21
CA VAL A 329 13.58 -17.50 -3.79
C VAL A 329 13.68 -19.00 -3.47
N CYS A 330 12.79 -19.83 -4.02
CA CYS A 330 12.90 -21.29 -3.90
C CYS A 330 14.23 -21.79 -4.47
N ASP A 331 14.60 -21.33 -5.66
CA ASP A 331 15.87 -21.72 -6.31
C ASP A 331 17.08 -21.27 -5.49
N TRP A 332 17.04 -20.05 -4.97
CA TRP A 332 18.10 -19.51 -4.12
C TRP A 332 18.26 -20.30 -2.81
N VAL A 333 17.18 -20.63 -2.10
CA VAL A 333 17.29 -21.38 -0.85
C VAL A 333 17.78 -22.82 -1.08
N ILE A 334 17.39 -23.44 -2.20
CA ILE A 334 17.90 -24.76 -2.62
C ILE A 334 19.40 -24.69 -2.95
N ALA A 335 19.84 -23.65 -3.65
CA ALA A 335 21.25 -23.42 -3.96
C ALA A 335 22.06 -23.15 -2.69
N LEU A 336 21.54 -22.33 -1.77
CA LEU A 336 22.17 -22.04 -0.48
C LEU A 336 22.32 -23.31 0.35
N ALA A 337 21.27 -24.13 0.45
CA ALA A 337 21.30 -25.43 1.13
C ALA A 337 22.40 -26.35 0.59
N GLY A 338 22.55 -26.41 -0.73
CA GLY A 338 23.62 -27.16 -1.39
C GLY A 338 25.01 -26.59 -1.09
N ALA A 339 25.16 -25.27 -1.13
CA ALA A 339 26.43 -24.59 -0.90
C ALA A 339 26.95 -24.75 0.54
N ILE A 340 26.05 -24.82 1.53
CA ILE A 340 26.40 -25.03 2.95
C ILE A 340 26.32 -26.50 3.38
N ASN A 341 25.85 -27.39 2.50
CA ASN A 341 25.58 -28.80 2.77
C ASN A 341 24.73 -29.04 4.03
N ARG A 342 23.57 -28.38 4.11
CA ARG A 342 22.64 -28.48 5.24
C ARG A 342 21.20 -28.42 4.76
N ARG A 343 20.31 -29.22 5.38
CA ARG A 343 18.88 -29.15 5.09
C ARG A 343 18.29 -27.86 5.63
N ILE A 344 17.46 -27.20 4.81
CA ILE A 344 16.76 -25.96 5.19
C ILE A 344 15.25 -26.19 5.24
N PRO A 345 14.57 -26.00 6.39
CA PRO A 345 13.11 -25.93 6.43
C PRO A 345 12.60 -24.75 5.62
N VAL A 346 11.68 -24.99 4.69
CA VAL A 346 11.09 -23.94 3.85
C VAL A 346 9.59 -24.00 3.96
N ARG A 347 9.00 -23.00 4.63
CA ARG A 347 7.56 -22.87 4.73
C ARG A 347 7.02 -22.12 3.52
N LEU A 348 6.25 -22.81 2.69
CA LEU A 348 5.58 -22.20 1.56
C LEU A 348 4.18 -21.77 1.99
N VAL A 349 3.91 -20.48 1.90
CA VAL A 349 2.59 -19.87 2.13
C VAL A 349 2.10 -19.20 0.84
N LYS A 350 0.83 -18.80 0.78
CA LYS A 350 0.38 -17.89 -0.28
C LYS A 350 0.91 -16.48 -0.05
N GLY A 351 0.49 -15.85 1.04
CA GLY A 351 0.91 -14.49 1.44
C GLY A 351 -0.21 -13.77 2.18
N ALA A 352 0.14 -12.84 3.07
CA ALA A 352 -0.79 -12.22 4.02
C ALA A 352 -0.93 -10.69 3.87
N TYR A 353 -0.23 -10.07 2.91
CA TYR A 353 -0.14 -8.61 2.76
C TYR A 353 -0.69 -8.09 1.43
N TRP A 354 -1.49 -8.90 0.71
CA TRP A 354 -1.82 -8.65 -0.70
C TRP A 354 -2.43 -7.27 -0.95
N ASP A 355 -3.43 -6.85 -0.18
CA ASP A 355 -4.07 -5.53 -0.35
C ASP A 355 -3.09 -4.38 -0.10
N ALA A 356 -2.20 -4.52 0.89
CA ALA A 356 -1.17 -3.54 1.20
C ALA A 356 -0.16 -3.43 0.05
N GLU A 357 0.24 -4.55 -0.56
CA GLU A 357 1.15 -4.56 -1.72
C GLU A 357 0.54 -3.86 -2.95
N ILE A 358 -0.76 -4.10 -3.21
CA ILE A 358 -1.48 -3.39 -4.28
C ILE A 358 -1.49 -1.88 -4.00
N LYS A 359 -1.86 -1.49 -2.78
CA LYS A 359 -1.92 -0.08 -2.37
C LYS A 359 -0.55 0.59 -2.43
N HIS A 360 0.48 -0.03 -1.88
CA HIS A 360 1.84 0.51 -1.84
C HIS A 360 2.40 0.72 -3.25
N ALA A 361 2.25 -0.27 -4.14
CA ALA A 361 2.68 -0.13 -5.54
C ALA A 361 1.97 1.05 -6.25
N GLN A 362 0.65 1.22 -6.04
CA GLN A 362 -0.11 2.34 -6.61
C GLN A 362 0.31 3.70 -6.03
N VAL A 363 0.41 3.81 -4.71
CA VAL A 363 0.81 5.04 -4.01
C VAL A 363 2.21 5.45 -4.44
N LEU A 364 3.15 4.49 -4.49
CA LEU A 364 4.54 4.74 -4.84
C LEU A 364 4.75 4.94 -6.35
N GLY A 365 3.74 4.76 -7.20
CA GLY A 365 3.90 4.89 -8.66
C GLY A 365 4.89 3.85 -9.21
N ALA A 366 4.86 2.64 -8.66
CA ALA A 366 5.73 1.54 -9.07
C ALA A 366 5.46 1.10 -10.53
N PRO A 367 6.44 0.50 -11.23
CA PRO A 367 6.23 0.08 -12.61
C PRO A 367 5.21 -1.07 -12.75
N ASP A 368 5.10 -1.94 -11.75
CA ASP A 368 4.11 -3.03 -11.67
C ASP A 368 3.85 -3.38 -10.19
N PHE A 369 3.04 -4.40 -9.92
CA PHE A 369 2.84 -4.98 -8.59
C PHE A 369 3.92 -6.02 -8.26
N PRO A 370 4.38 -6.13 -7.01
CA PRO A 370 5.29 -7.20 -6.60
C PRO A 370 4.62 -8.56 -6.41
N VAL A 371 3.28 -8.57 -6.44
CA VAL A 371 2.41 -9.72 -6.26
C VAL A 371 1.53 -9.95 -7.49
N PHE A 372 1.01 -11.16 -7.64
CA PHE A 372 -0.03 -11.47 -8.62
C PHE A 372 -1.34 -10.75 -8.27
N THR A 373 -2.05 -10.21 -9.25
CA THR A 373 -3.33 -9.54 -9.04
C THR A 373 -4.51 -10.50 -9.06
N GLN A 374 -4.32 -11.71 -9.61
CA GLN A 374 -5.33 -12.77 -9.57
C GLN A 374 -4.98 -13.90 -8.60
N LYS A 375 -6.00 -14.38 -7.89
CA LYS A 375 -5.89 -15.51 -6.95
C LYS A 375 -5.41 -16.78 -7.66
N ALA A 376 -5.95 -17.09 -8.85
CA ALA A 376 -5.56 -18.29 -9.60
C ALA A 376 -4.07 -18.28 -9.99
N ASN A 377 -3.51 -17.11 -10.33
CA ASN A 377 -2.07 -16.97 -10.59
C ASN A 377 -1.23 -17.26 -9.34
N THR A 378 -1.68 -16.82 -8.16
CA THR A 378 -1.05 -17.17 -6.87
C THR A 378 -1.12 -18.68 -6.59
N ASP A 379 -2.25 -19.33 -6.90
CA ASP A 379 -2.37 -20.78 -6.73
C ASP A 379 -1.40 -21.53 -7.65
N LEU A 380 -1.30 -21.13 -8.92
CA LEU A 380 -0.34 -21.72 -9.86
C LEU A 380 1.10 -21.53 -9.37
N SER A 381 1.45 -20.30 -8.95
CA SER A 381 2.75 -19.99 -8.34
C SER A 381 3.05 -20.92 -7.16
N TYR A 382 2.07 -21.14 -6.28
CA TYR A 382 2.22 -22.04 -5.14
C TYR A 382 2.50 -23.48 -5.60
N LEU A 383 1.77 -24.00 -6.59
CA LEU A 383 1.98 -25.36 -7.09
C LEU A 383 3.36 -25.54 -7.73
N VAL A 384 3.81 -24.55 -8.50
CA VAL A 384 5.14 -24.56 -9.12
C VAL A 384 6.25 -24.51 -8.06
N CYS A 385 6.11 -23.64 -7.05
CA CYS A 385 7.05 -23.57 -5.93
C CYS A 385 7.05 -24.88 -5.12
N ALA A 386 5.88 -25.48 -4.87
CA ALA A 386 5.77 -26.74 -4.15
C ALA A 386 6.45 -27.88 -4.91
N GLN A 387 6.22 -27.98 -6.22
CA GLN A 387 6.94 -28.92 -7.08
C GLN A 387 8.46 -28.71 -7.03
N ARG A 388 8.92 -27.45 -7.07
CA ARG A 388 10.35 -27.13 -7.01
C ARG A 388 10.97 -27.55 -5.68
N LEU A 389 10.29 -27.30 -4.56
CA LEU A 389 10.75 -27.68 -3.22
C LEU A 389 10.75 -29.21 -3.01
N LEU A 390 9.72 -29.93 -3.49
CA LEU A 390 9.67 -31.39 -3.42
C LEU A 390 10.83 -32.03 -4.19
N ARG A 391 11.13 -31.53 -5.39
CA ARG A 391 12.22 -32.02 -6.24
C ARG A 391 13.63 -31.75 -5.71
N ALA A 392 13.77 -30.84 -4.74
CA ALA A 392 15.07 -30.54 -4.14
C ALA A 392 15.56 -31.64 -3.18
N GLY A 393 14.73 -32.64 -2.88
CA GLY A 393 15.10 -33.81 -2.08
C GLY A 393 15.58 -33.41 -0.68
N LYS A 394 16.70 -33.99 -0.23
CA LYS A 394 17.23 -33.78 1.13
C LYS A 394 17.79 -32.37 1.40
N ARG A 395 17.91 -31.51 0.37
CA ARG A 395 18.44 -30.14 0.55
C ARG A 395 17.48 -29.24 1.33
N VAL A 396 16.18 -29.50 1.24
CA VAL A 396 15.16 -28.72 1.95
C VAL A 396 14.20 -29.63 2.69
N TYR A 397 13.51 -29.08 3.69
CA TYR A 397 12.36 -29.70 4.31
C TYR A 397 11.13 -28.83 4.00
N PRO A 398 10.33 -29.18 2.97
CA PRO A 398 9.18 -28.39 2.60
C PRO A 398 8.09 -28.45 3.68
N GLN A 399 7.54 -27.29 4.04
CA GLN A 399 6.42 -27.15 4.97
C GLN A 399 5.28 -26.41 4.26
N PHE A 400 4.26 -27.14 3.81
CA PHE A 400 3.20 -26.58 2.98
C PHE A 400 2.06 -26.02 3.84
N ALA A 401 2.05 -24.70 4.02
CA ALA A 401 1.04 -24.02 4.82
C ALA A 401 -0.17 -23.62 3.96
N THR A 402 -1.27 -24.34 4.11
CA THR A 402 -2.48 -24.11 3.31
C THR A 402 -3.74 -24.68 3.97
N HIS A 403 -4.89 -24.03 3.75
CA HIS A 403 -6.21 -24.57 4.08
C HIS A 403 -7.04 -24.88 2.82
N ASN A 404 -6.42 -24.87 1.65
CA ASN A 404 -7.11 -25.10 0.39
C ASN A 404 -7.05 -26.58 0.00
N ALA A 405 -8.20 -27.25 -0.05
CA ALA A 405 -8.31 -28.68 -0.36
C ALA A 405 -7.71 -29.06 -1.73
N HIS A 406 -7.85 -28.22 -2.76
CA HIS A 406 -7.21 -28.45 -4.06
C HIS A 406 -5.68 -28.43 -3.90
N THR A 407 -5.14 -27.46 -3.17
CA THR A 407 -3.69 -27.39 -2.91
C THR A 407 -3.19 -28.61 -2.14
N VAL A 408 -3.94 -29.10 -1.13
CA VAL A 408 -3.60 -30.33 -0.40
C VAL A 408 -3.55 -31.53 -1.35
N ALA A 409 -4.60 -31.75 -2.15
CA ALA A 409 -4.66 -32.83 -3.12
C ALA A 409 -3.54 -32.74 -4.17
N ALA A 410 -3.22 -31.54 -4.64
CA ALA A 410 -2.17 -31.31 -5.62
C ALA A 410 -0.78 -31.62 -5.04
N VAL A 411 -0.49 -31.18 -3.81
CA VAL A 411 0.79 -31.48 -3.14
C VAL A 411 0.92 -32.99 -2.89
N MET A 412 -0.15 -33.65 -2.43
CA MET A 412 -0.16 -35.11 -2.25
C MET A 412 0.08 -35.87 -3.56
N ARG A 413 -0.36 -35.31 -4.70
CA ARG A 413 -0.11 -35.88 -6.02
C ARG A 413 1.31 -35.62 -6.53
N LEU A 414 1.87 -34.45 -6.23
CA LEU A 414 3.22 -34.05 -6.62
C LEU A 414 4.31 -34.76 -5.81
N ALA A 415 4.00 -35.14 -4.57
CA ALA A 415 4.91 -35.87 -3.71
C ALA A 415 5.04 -37.34 -4.16
N ASP A 416 6.26 -37.86 -4.09
CA ASP A 416 6.54 -39.29 -4.24
C ASP A 416 6.73 -39.97 -2.89
N ALA A 417 6.91 -41.30 -2.89
CA ALA A 417 7.10 -42.09 -1.66
C ALA A 417 8.39 -41.74 -0.88
N THR A 418 9.33 -41.01 -1.49
CA THR A 418 10.60 -40.60 -0.87
C THR A 418 10.58 -39.15 -0.38
N SER A 419 9.51 -38.42 -0.67
CA SER A 419 9.35 -37.02 -0.34
C SER A 419 9.13 -36.84 1.17
N ALA A 420 10.08 -36.19 1.83
CA ALA A 420 9.97 -35.85 3.25
C ALA A 420 9.55 -34.39 3.41
N PHE A 421 8.30 -34.17 3.84
CA PHE A 421 7.68 -32.85 4.01
C PHE A 421 6.64 -32.88 5.14
N GLU A 422 6.09 -31.72 5.50
CA GLU A 422 4.92 -31.59 6.36
C GLU A 422 3.89 -30.63 5.75
N PHE A 423 2.64 -30.74 6.19
CA PHE A 423 1.66 -29.67 6.02
C PHE A 423 1.65 -28.77 7.24
N GLN A 424 1.17 -27.54 7.06
CA GLN A 424 0.88 -26.65 8.17
C GLN A 424 -0.50 -26.01 8.04
N ARG A 425 -1.11 -25.77 9.19
CA ARG A 425 -2.38 -25.04 9.31
C ARG A 425 -2.30 -24.03 10.43
N LEU A 426 -3.16 -23.03 10.39
CA LEU A 426 -3.35 -22.09 11.50
C LEU A 426 -4.21 -22.72 12.60
N HIS A 427 -3.93 -22.41 13.86
CA HIS A 427 -4.82 -22.74 14.98
C HIS A 427 -6.21 -22.11 14.77
N GLY A 428 -7.26 -22.81 15.23
CA GLY A 428 -8.65 -22.45 14.97
C GLY A 428 -9.13 -22.64 13.53
N MET A 429 -8.29 -23.16 12.62
CA MET A 429 -8.61 -23.22 11.19
C MET A 429 -8.14 -24.50 10.50
N GLY A 430 -8.99 -25.07 9.64
CA GLY A 430 -8.65 -26.20 8.78
C GLY A 430 -8.39 -27.51 9.52
N GLU A 431 -8.72 -27.60 10.80
CA GLU A 431 -8.62 -28.84 11.58
C GLU A 431 -9.42 -29.96 10.93
N LEU A 432 -10.71 -29.72 10.68
CA LEU A 432 -11.59 -30.69 10.04
C LEU A 432 -11.09 -31.10 8.64
N LEU A 433 -10.50 -30.17 7.87
CA LEU A 433 -9.90 -30.46 6.57
C LEU A 433 -8.79 -31.51 6.70
N TYR A 434 -7.85 -31.30 7.63
CA TYR A 434 -6.71 -32.20 7.80
C TYR A 434 -7.08 -33.51 8.49
N THR A 435 -8.07 -33.50 9.39
CA THR A 435 -8.65 -34.73 9.98
C THR A 435 -9.25 -35.62 8.90
N VAL A 436 -10.05 -35.05 7.98
CA VAL A 436 -10.61 -35.81 6.86
C VAL A 436 -9.54 -36.19 5.83
N ALA A 437 -8.57 -35.32 5.57
CA ALA A 437 -7.44 -35.64 4.70
C ALA A 437 -6.64 -36.84 5.22
N GLY A 438 -6.47 -36.99 6.53
CA GLY A 438 -5.79 -38.14 7.13
C GLY A 438 -6.53 -39.46 6.91
N SER A 439 -7.87 -39.41 6.84
CA SER A 439 -8.68 -40.57 6.47
C SER A 439 -8.62 -40.89 4.97
N GLN A 440 -8.51 -39.87 4.11
CA GLN A 440 -8.45 -40.03 2.66
C GLN A 440 -7.06 -40.43 2.15
N TYR A 441 -6.00 -39.97 2.83
CA TYR A 441 -4.61 -40.19 2.48
C TYR A 441 -3.90 -40.89 3.65
N PRO A 442 -3.79 -42.23 3.65
CA PRO A 442 -3.10 -42.96 4.71
C PRO A 442 -1.61 -42.58 4.87
N THR A 443 -1.02 -42.01 3.81
CA THR A 443 0.36 -41.51 3.78
C THR A 443 0.43 -39.99 4.00
N LEU A 444 -0.63 -39.36 4.53
CA LEU A 444 -0.61 -37.94 4.86
C LEU A 444 0.53 -37.68 5.86
N PRO A 445 1.47 -36.76 5.56
CA PRO A 445 2.50 -36.44 6.51
C PRO A 445 1.95 -35.64 7.70
N LYS A 446 2.83 -35.42 8.68
CA LYS A 446 2.54 -34.60 9.86
C LYS A 446 1.97 -33.24 9.47
N VAL A 447 1.02 -32.77 10.28
CA VAL A 447 0.39 -31.45 10.13
C VAL A 447 0.75 -30.60 11.34
N ARG A 448 1.62 -29.60 11.14
CA ARG A 448 2.02 -28.67 12.21
C ARG A 448 1.02 -27.52 12.35
N VAL A 449 0.68 -27.19 13.59
CA VAL A 449 -0.25 -26.10 13.89
C VAL A 449 0.52 -24.82 14.19
N TYR A 450 0.37 -23.80 13.35
CA TYR A 450 0.85 -22.46 13.61
C TYR A 450 -0.06 -21.78 14.63
N ALA A 451 0.44 -21.61 15.85
CA ALA A 451 -0.34 -21.25 17.02
C ALA A 451 0.05 -19.85 17.51
N PRO A 452 -0.87 -18.88 17.48
CA PRO A 452 -0.61 -17.54 17.98
C PRO A 452 -0.58 -17.54 19.50
N VAL A 453 0.37 -16.81 20.08
CA VAL A 453 0.61 -16.71 21.52
C VAL A 453 0.88 -15.25 21.87
N GLY A 454 0.08 -14.69 22.78
CA GLY A 454 0.31 -13.34 23.27
C GLY A 454 -0.90 -12.71 23.93
N GLY A 455 -0.67 -11.56 24.56
CA GLY A 455 -1.72 -10.80 25.24
C GLY A 455 -2.61 -10.02 24.27
N HIS A 456 -3.73 -9.52 24.79
CA HIS A 456 -4.74 -8.77 24.02
C HIS A 456 -4.18 -7.56 23.24
N ARG A 457 -3.14 -6.89 23.75
CA ARG A 457 -2.53 -5.73 23.09
C ARG A 457 -1.98 -6.05 21.70
N ASP A 458 -1.33 -7.20 21.56
CA ASP A 458 -0.67 -7.61 20.30
C ASP A 458 -1.65 -8.39 19.39
N LEU A 459 -2.72 -8.93 19.96
CA LEU A 459 -3.77 -9.66 19.25
C LEU A 459 -4.52 -8.79 18.22
N LEU A 460 -4.79 -7.51 18.51
CA LEU A 460 -5.66 -6.69 17.66
C LEU A 460 -5.11 -6.44 16.25
N ALA A 461 -3.83 -6.07 16.15
CA ALA A 461 -3.18 -5.83 14.85
C ALA A 461 -3.17 -7.11 14.00
N TYR A 462 -2.88 -8.24 14.65
CA TYR A 462 -2.91 -9.56 14.06
C TYR A 462 -4.32 -10.00 13.63
N LEU A 463 -5.33 -9.75 14.46
CA LEU A 463 -6.72 -10.16 14.25
C LEU A 463 -7.32 -9.51 13.01
N VAL A 464 -7.07 -8.21 12.78
CA VAL A 464 -7.53 -7.51 11.56
C VAL A 464 -7.00 -8.20 10.31
N ARG A 465 -5.70 -8.47 10.24
CA ARG A 465 -5.10 -9.17 9.10
C ARG A 465 -5.65 -10.60 8.95
N ARG A 466 -5.85 -11.31 10.06
CA ARG A 466 -6.38 -12.68 10.06
C ARG A 466 -7.83 -12.74 9.59
N LEU A 467 -8.64 -11.74 9.93
CA LEU A 467 -10.01 -11.61 9.44
C LEU A 467 -10.07 -11.26 7.96
N LEU A 468 -9.16 -10.42 7.45
CA LEU A 468 -9.09 -10.11 6.02
C LEU A 468 -8.69 -11.33 5.19
N GLU A 469 -7.68 -12.07 5.64
CA GLU A 469 -7.20 -13.29 4.96
C GLU A 469 -8.31 -14.33 4.76
N ASN A 470 -9.22 -14.46 5.74
CA ASN A 470 -10.22 -15.53 5.76
C ASN A 470 -11.65 -15.06 5.47
N GLY A 471 -11.96 -13.80 5.75
CA GLY A 471 -13.26 -13.18 5.51
C GLY A 471 -13.43 -12.61 4.10
N ALA A 472 -12.36 -12.53 3.29
CA ALA A 472 -12.47 -12.12 1.89
C ALA A 472 -13.40 -13.08 1.12
N ASN A 473 -14.29 -12.54 0.26
CA ASN A 473 -15.22 -13.33 -0.56
C ASN A 473 -14.52 -14.35 -1.48
N SER A 474 -13.26 -14.09 -1.83
CA SER A 474 -12.43 -15.00 -2.63
C SER A 474 -11.79 -16.12 -1.80
N SER A 475 -11.77 -16.00 -0.46
CA SER A 475 -11.16 -16.96 0.45
C SER A 475 -11.82 -18.33 0.31
N PHE A 476 -10.99 -19.37 0.34
CA PHE A 476 -11.45 -20.75 0.25
C PHE A 476 -12.33 -21.10 1.44
N VAL A 477 -11.96 -20.67 2.65
CA VAL A 477 -12.64 -21.01 3.92
C VAL A 477 -14.12 -20.59 3.89
N ASN A 478 -14.41 -19.39 3.39
CA ASN A 478 -15.77 -18.86 3.30
C ASN A 478 -16.68 -19.68 2.35
N ARG A 479 -16.13 -20.14 1.20
CA ARG A 479 -16.88 -20.96 0.22
C ARG A 479 -16.85 -22.46 0.52
N PHE A 480 -15.85 -22.91 1.25
CA PHE A 480 -15.59 -24.31 1.53
C PHE A 480 -16.73 -24.96 2.31
N LEU A 481 -17.32 -24.25 3.27
CA LEU A 481 -18.41 -24.74 4.12
C LEU A 481 -19.81 -24.28 3.65
N ASP A 482 -19.91 -23.49 2.58
CA ASP A 482 -21.20 -23.08 2.01
C ASP A 482 -21.84 -24.23 1.23
N ALA A 483 -22.90 -24.81 1.81
CA ALA A 483 -23.68 -25.90 1.20
C ALA A 483 -24.29 -25.52 -0.16
N ARG A 484 -24.48 -24.22 -0.45
CA ARG A 484 -25.05 -23.74 -1.72
C ARG A 484 -24.04 -23.72 -2.86
N THR A 485 -22.74 -23.69 -2.55
CA THR A 485 -21.69 -23.67 -3.58
C THR A 485 -21.28 -25.11 -3.89
N PRO A 486 -21.39 -25.61 -5.14
CA PRO A 486 -20.95 -26.95 -5.49
C PRO A 486 -19.47 -27.21 -5.13
N PRO A 487 -19.09 -28.38 -4.57
CA PRO A 487 -17.70 -28.66 -4.19
C PRO A 487 -16.68 -28.39 -5.31
N ARG A 488 -17.01 -28.77 -6.55
CA ARG A 488 -16.15 -28.55 -7.73
C ARG A 488 -15.85 -27.08 -7.97
N ASP A 489 -16.78 -26.17 -7.69
CA ASP A 489 -16.55 -24.73 -7.85
C ASP A 489 -15.57 -24.15 -6.81
N VAL A 490 -15.47 -24.80 -5.65
CA VAL A 490 -14.55 -24.43 -4.57
C VAL A 490 -13.11 -24.86 -4.88
N VAL A 491 -12.94 -26.02 -5.52
CA VAL A 491 -11.64 -26.65 -5.80
C VAL A 491 -11.24 -26.62 -7.28
N ARG A 492 -11.75 -25.66 -8.06
CA ARG A 492 -11.41 -25.56 -9.49
C ARG A 492 -9.91 -25.55 -9.72
N ASP A 493 -9.48 -26.26 -10.77
CA ASP A 493 -8.10 -26.24 -11.25
C ASP A 493 -7.67 -24.80 -11.58
N PRO A 494 -6.58 -24.29 -10.96
CA PRO A 494 -6.12 -22.93 -11.21
C PRO A 494 -5.74 -22.70 -12.68
N LEU A 495 -5.19 -23.69 -13.40
CA LEU A 495 -4.84 -23.49 -14.81
C LEU A 495 -6.09 -23.26 -15.66
N SER A 496 -7.12 -24.08 -15.48
CA SER A 496 -8.41 -23.91 -16.16
C SER A 496 -9.04 -22.55 -15.86
N VAL A 497 -8.90 -22.04 -14.63
CA VAL A 497 -9.38 -20.69 -14.27
C VAL A 497 -8.59 -19.60 -15.00
N ILE A 498 -7.27 -19.72 -15.06
CA ILE A 498 -6.40 -18.74 -15.75
C ILE A 498 -6.65 -18.75 -17.26
N GLU A 499 -6.88 -19.91 -17.87
CA GLU A 499 -7.21 -20.04 -19.29
C GLU A 499 -8.55 -19.34 -19.64
N ALA A 500 -9.48 -19.29 -18.69
CA ALA A 500 -10.80 -18.67 -18.88
C ALA A 500 -10.88 -17.19 -18.48
N GLN A 501 -9.79 -16.58 -17.99
CA GLN A 501 -9.78 -15.23 -17.42
C GLN A 501 -8.67 -14.37 -18.03
N SER A 502 -8.76 -13.06 -17.87
CA SER A 502 -7.65 -12.16 -18.19
C SER A 502 -6.43 -12.50 -17.33
N VAL A 503 -5.21 -12.21 -17.79
CA VAL A 503 -4.00 -12.46 -16.97
C VAL A 503 -4.02 -11.63 -15.68
N ARG A 504 -4.34 -10.34 -15.80
CA ARG A 504 -4.46 -9.41 -14.67
C ARG A 504 -5.90 -9.28 -14.21
N HIS A 505 -6.11 -8.87 -12.96
CA HIS A 505 -7.45 -8.59 -12.47
C HIS A 505 -8.01 -7.31 -13.14
N PRO A 506 -9.18 -7.37 -13.82
CA PRO A 506 -9.65 -6.29 -14.69
C PRO A 506 -10.04 -5.00 -13.94
N ARG A 507 -10.27 -5.08 -12.63
CA ARG A 507 -10.62 -3.93 -11.79
C ARG A 507 -9.44 -3.34 -11.01
N ILE A 508 -8.24 -3.94 -11.12
CA ILE A 508 -7.04 -3.43 -10.47
C ILE A 508 -6.20 -2.73 -11.54
N ARG A 509 -6.20 -1.40 -11.51
CA ARG A 509 -5.41 -0.60 -12.44
C ARG A 509 -3.96 -0.61 -12.00
N LEU A 510 -3.06 -0.70 -12.98
CA LEU A 510 -1.63 -0.48 -12.78
C LEU A 510 -1.38 0.90 -12.16
N PRO A 511 -0.27 1.09 -11.42
CA PRO A 511 0.06 2.38 -10.82
C PRO A 511 0.11 3.53 -11.85
N SER A 512 0.67 3.29 -13.03
CA SER A 512 0.74 4.26 -14.14
C SER A 512 -0.64 4.66 -14.70
N ALA A 513 -1.61 3.75 -14.63
CA ALA A 513 -2.95 3.90 -15.17
C ALA A 513 -4.01 4.20 -14.11
N LEU A 514 -3.60 4.56 -12.88
CA LEU A 514 -4.50 4.72 -11.73
C LEU A 514 -5.68 5.67 -12.04
N PHE A 515 -5.42 6.77 -12.75
CA PHE A 515 -6.41 7.79 -13.12
C PHE A 515 -7.14 7.51 -14.45
N GLY A 516 -7.00 6.31 -15.02
CA GLY A 516 -7.71 5.89 -16.23
C GLY A 516 -7.39 6.74 -17.46
N ILE A 517 -8.41 7.07 -18.26
CA ILE A 517 -8.26 7.88 -19.48
C ILE A 517 -7.95 9.35 -19.21
N GLY A 518 -8.11 9.82 -17.97
CA GLY A 518 -7.93 11.24 -17.64
C GLY A 518 -6.47 11.68 -17.72
N ARG A 519 -5.57 10.96 -17.04
CA ARG A 519 -4.13 11.27 -17.06
C ARG A 519 -3.28 10.06 -16.70
N VAL A 520 -2.04 10.05 -17.16
CA VAL A 520 -1.00 9.12 -16.71
C VAL A 520 -0.49 9.57 -15.34
N ASN A 521 -0.32 8.61 -14.41
CA ASN A 521 0.25 8.87 -13.09
C ASN A 521 1.77 9.10 -13.17
N SER A 522 2.31 9.88 -12.25
CA SER A 522 3.76 10.06 -12.08
C SER A 522 4.46 8.75 -11.66
N LYS A 523 5.68 8.53 -12.17
CA LYS A 523 6.50 7.37 -11.82
C LYS A 523 7.28 7.62 -10.53
N GLY A 524 7.34 6.61 -9.66
CA GLY A 524 8.23 6.64 -8.50
C GLY A 524 9.56 5.92 -8.72
N THR A 525 10.28 5.76 -7.61
CA THR A 525 11.56 5.05 -7.55
C THR A 525 11.47 4.03 -6.43
N ASP A 526 11.84 2.78 -6.70
CA ASP A 526 11.94 1.77 -5.66
C ASP A 526 13.21 2.02 -4.83
N LEU A 527 13.05 2.34 -3.56
CA LEU A 527 14.16 2.63 -2.64
C LEU A 527 14.41 1.47 -1.66
N THR A 528 13.88 0.29 -1.95
CA THR A 528 13.79 -0.79 -0.96
C THR A 528 14.65 -2.02 -1.28
N CYS A 529 15.46 -1.97 -2.34
CA CYS A 529 16.35 -3.07 -2.71
C CYS A 529 17.80 -2.61 -2.93
N ALA A 530 18.72 -3.57 -2.89
CA ALA A 530 20.16 -3.32 -2.94
C ALA A 530 20.67 -2.75 -4.26
N GLU A 531 20.01 -3.05 -5.38
CA GLU A 531 20.46 -2.60 -6.70
C GLU A 531 19.97 -1.19 -7.06
N ALA A 532 18.84 -0.75 -6.48
CA ALA A 532 18.27 0.56 -6.79
C ALA A 532 19.14 1.71 -6.24
N TRP A 533 19.75 1.53 -5.07
CA TRP A 533 20.56 2.57 -4.44
C TRP A 533 21.86 2.90 -5.19
N PRO A 534 22.70 1.92 -5.59
CA PRO A 534 23.88 2.20 -6.41
C PRO A 534 23.54 2.85 -7.74
N ALA A 535 22.47 2.41 -8.42
CA ALA A 535 22.02 3.00 -9.67
C ALA A 535 21.58 4.46 -9.48
N LEU A 536 20.76 4.73 -8.46
CA LEU A 536 20.33 6.08 -8.13
C LEU A 536 21.51 6.98 -7.75
N ARG A 537 22.40 6.52 -6.87
CA ARG A 537 23.61 7.25 -6.48
C ARG A 537 24.47 7.59 -7.69
N THR A 538 24.70 6.63 -8.59
CA THR A 538 25.48 6.85 -9.81
C THR A 538 24.84 7.91 -10.71
N ALA A 539 23.51 7.93 -10.81
CA ALA A 539 22.78 8.94 -11.57
C ALA A 539 22.81 10.34 -10.91
N LEU A 540 22.88 10.40 -9.58
CA LEU A 540 22.94 11.66 -8.81
C LEU A 540 24.35 12.25 -8.71
N GLU A 541 25.39 11.41 -8.68
CA GLU A 541 26.78 11.79 -8.41
C GLU A 541 27.27 13.02 -9.20
N PRO A 542 27.04 13.12 -10.54
CA PRO A 542 27.51 14.27 -11.31
C PRO A 542 26.91 15.60 -10.83
N TYR A 543 25.67 15.58 -10.35
CA TYR A 543 24.94 16.76 -9.89
C TYR A 543 25.21 17.08 -8.42
N LEU A 544 25.46 16.05 -7.60
CA LEU A 544 25.85 16.23 -6.21
C LEU A 544 27.24 16.83 -6.09
N ALA A 545 28.17 16.42 -6.96
CA ALA A 545 29.54 16.93 -7.00
C ALA A 545 29.68 18.33 -7.65
N ALA A 546 28.69 18.77 -8.44
CA ALA A 546 28.75 20.05 -9.12
C ALA A 546 28.76 21.25 -8.15
N THR A 547 29.41 22.34 -8.51
CA THR A 547 29.27 23.60 -7.75
C THR A 547 27.91 24.23 -8.08
N LEU A 548 27.12 24.58 -7.06
CA LEU A 548 25.86 25.28 -7.29
C LEU A 548 26.12 26.70 -7.78
N PRO A 549 25.46 27.14 -8.87
CA PRO A 549 25.63 28.50 -9.36
C PRO A 549 25.03 29.52 -8.38
N VAL A 550 25.58 30.72 -8.36
CA VAL A 550 25.00 31.85 -7.62
C VAL A 550 23.89 32.47 -8.47
N GLN A 551 22.66 32.47 -7.97
CA GLN A 551 21.56 33.10 -8.68
C GLN A 551 21.54 34.62 -8.44
N ARG A 552 21.53 35.41 -9.51
CA ARG A 552 21.34 36.87 -9.43
C ARG A 552 19.89 37.21 -9.10
N SER A 553 19.67 38.13 -8.16
CA SER A 553 18.35 38.72 -7.93
C SER A 553 17.92 39.59 -9.12
N ALA A 554 16.64 39.54 -9.44
CA ALA A 554 16.02 40.38 -10.46
C ALA A 554 16.04 41.85 -10.01
N THR A 555 16.46 42.72 -10.91
CA THR A 555 16.41 44.17 -10.73
C THR A 555 15.03 44.69 -11.13
N ARG A 556 14.71 45.93 -10.75
CA ARG A 556 13.48 46.60 -11.20
C ARG A 556 13.36 46.67 -12.72
N ALA A 557 14.47 46.86 -13.43
CA ALA A 557 14.49 46.87 -14.89
C ALA A 557 14.11 45.49 -15.45
N ASP A 558 14.63 44.41 -14.86
CA ASP A 558 14.27 43.04 -15.25
C ASP A 558 12.78 42.76 -15.03
N VAL A 559 12.21 43.21 -13.90
CA VAL A 559 10.78 43.06 -13.59
C VAL A 559 9.91 43.78 -14.62
N LEU A 560 10.22 45.03 -14.96
CA LEU A 560 9.46 45.81 -15.92
C LEU A 560 9.56 45.22 -17.34
N ALA A 561 10.76 44.85 -17.77
CA ALA A 561 10.98 44.23 -19.07
C ALA A 561 10.24 42.89 -19.20
N ALA A 562 10.26 42.06 -18.16
CA ALA A 562 9.53 40.80 -18.13
C ALA A 562 8.01 41.03 -18.16
N PHE A 563 7.50 42.03 -17.42
CA PHE A 563 6.08 42.37 -17.44
C PHE A 563 5.61 42.85 -18.82
N ASP A 564 6.34 43.73 -19.48
CA ASP A 564 6.00 44.24 -20.81
C ASP A 564 5.99 43.11 -21.85
N ALA A 565 6.99 42.23 -21.82
CA ALA A 565 7.06 41.05 -22.68
C ALA A 565 5.88 40.09 -22.43
N ALA A 566 5.58 39.80 -21.17
CA ALA A 566 4.48 38.92 -20.76
C ALA A 566 3.13 39.48 -21.18
N ARG A 567 2.91 40.78 -21.00
CA ARG A 567 1.66 41.45 -21.38
C ARG A 567 1.40 41.34 -22.88
N THR A 568 2.42 41.56 -23.71
CA THR A 568 2.31 41.42 -25.17
C THR A 568 2.09 39.96 -25.58
N ALA A 569 2.88 39.03 -25.03
CA ALA A 569 2.82 37.63 -25.42
C ALA A 569 1.57 36.89 -24.90
N GLN A 570 0.92 37.42 -23.85
CA GLN A 570 -0.25 36.77 -23.26
C GLN A 570 -1.43 36.69 -24.22
N VAL A 571 -1.61 37.68 -25.11
CA VAL A 571 -2.72 37.69 -26.08
C VAL A 571 -2.65 36.46 -26.98
N GLU A 572 -1.51 36.25 -27.63
CA GLU A 572 -1.29 35.08 -28.50
C GLU A 572 -1.34 33.77 -27.70
N TRP A 573 -0.79 33.75 -26.48
CA TRP A 573 -0.85 32.56 -25.62
C TRP A 573 -2.28 32.17 -25.26
N ASN A 574 -3.15 33.15 -25.00
CA ASN A 574 -4.55 32.92 -24.67
C ASN A 574 -5.36 32.44 -25.87
N GLU A 575 -5.11 33.01 -27.05
CA GLU A 575 -5.75 32.62 -28.32
C GLU A 575 -5.32 31.22 -28.79
N ARG A 576 -4.14 30.76 -28.36
CA ARG A 576 -3.67 29.40 -28.62
C ARG A 576 -4.66 28.37 -28.06
N ARG A 577 -4.98 27.33 -28.81
CA ARG A 577 -5.93 26.27 -28.38
C ARG A 577 -5.49 25.65 -27.05
N ALA A 578 -6.46 25.33 -26.19
CA ALA A 578 -6.17 24.78 -24.87
C ALA A 578 -5.38 23.45 -24.94
N SER A 579 -5.70 22.60 -25.92
CA SER A 579 -4.98 21.37 -26.26
C SER A 579 -3.50 21.60 -26.61
N GLN A 580 -3.17 22.72 -27.23
CA GLN A 580 -1.77 23.06 -27.52
C GLN A 580 -1.04 23.54 -26.27
N ARG A 581 -1.69 24.31 -25.40
CA ARG A 581 -1.13 24.69 -24.08
C ARG A 581 -0.95 23.45 -23.19
N ALA A 582 -1.96 22.56 -23.17
CA ALA A 582 -1.92 21.27 -22.50
C ALA A 582 -0.79 20.39 -23.03
N GLY A 583 -0.54 20.40 -24.34
CA GLY A 583 0.60 19.73 -24.97
C GLY A 583 1.94 20.17 -24.39
N CYS A 584 2.16 21.48 -24.19
CA CYS A 584 3.37 22.00 -23.53
C CYS A 584 3.50 21.51 -22.08
N LEU A 585 2.40 21.47 -21.31
CA LEU A 585 2.42 20.98 -19.94
C LEU A 585 2.65 19.47 -19.84
N LYS A 586 2.09 18.68 -20.75
CA LYS A 586 2.36 17.24 -20.87
C LYS A 586 3.83 16.99 -21.21
N ALA A 587 4.38 17.73 -22.18
CA ALA A 587 5.80 17.66 -22.53
C ALA A 587 6.72 18.04 -21.36
N LEU A 588 6.34 19.07 -20.59
CA LEU A 588 7.05 19.47 -19.38
C LEU A 588 7.02 18.37 -18.31
N ALA A 589 5.87 17.73 -18.08
CA ALA A 589 5.76 16.61 -17.16
C ALA A 589 6.75 15.48 -17.52
N ASP A 590 6.84 15.15 -18.81
CA ASP A 590 7.78 14.12 -19.28
C ASP A 590 9.24 14.59 -19.21
N ALA A 591 9.52 15.88 -19.40
CA ALA A 591 10.84 16.46 -19.22
C ALA A 591 11.29 16.43 -17.75
N ILE A 592 10.38 16.70 -16.80
CA ILE A 592 10.62 16.59 -15.36
C ILE A 592 10.95 15.13 -15.00
N GLU A 593 10.18 14.15 -15.48
CA GLU A 593 10.50 12.73 -15.24
C GLU A 593 11.89 12.35 -15.76
N ARG A 594 12.26 12.78 -16.98
CA ARG A 594 13.60 12.52 -17.54
C ARG A 594 14.72 13.21 -16.76
N ALA A 595 14.46 14.40 -16.22
CA ALA A 595 15.41 15.18 -15.45
C ALA A 595 15.46 14.80 -13.95
N THR A 596 14.81 13.70 -13.54
CA THR A 596 14.72 13.28 -12.14
C THR A 596 16.06 13.30 -11.40
N PRO A 597 17.18 12.75 -11.93
CA PRO A 597 18.45 12.79 -11.20
C PRO A 597 18.95 14.21 -10.92
N HIS A 598 18.84 15.11 -11.89
CA HIS A 598 19.26 16.50 -11.74
C HIS A 598 18.38 17.24 -10.72
N LEU A 599 17.05 17.15 -10.87
CA LEU A 599 16.10 17.83 -10.00
C LEU A 599 16.16 17.29 -8.57
N LEU A 600 16.32 15.99 -8.39
CA LEU A 600 16.46 15.36 -7.08
C LEU A 600 17.74 15.82 -6.37
N ALA A 601 18.86 15.95 -7.09
CA ALA A 601 20.09 16.49 -6.52
C ALA A 601 19.93 17.94 -6.04
N LEU A 602 19.19 18.78 -6.77
CA LEU A 602 18.86 20.14 -6.33
C LEU A 602 17.93 20.13 -5.10
N LEU A 603 16.88 19.30 -5.09
CA LEU A 603 15.98 19.19 -3.93
C LEU A 603 16.71 18.74 -2.66
N ILE A 604 17.74 17.89 -2.80
CA ILE A 604 18.60 17.48 -1.68
C ILE A 604 19.51 18.64 -1.25
N ARG A 605 20.26 19.24 -2.18
CA ARG A 605 21.33 20.20 -1.84
C ARG A 605 20.83 21.60 -1.52
N GLU A 606 19.84 22.06 -2.25
CA GLU A 606 19.23 23.39 -2.08
C GLU A 606 18.05 23.32 -1.12
N GLY A 607 17.16 22.33 -1.30
CA GLY A 607 15.94 22.18 -0.50
C GLY A 607 16.12 21.43 0.83
N GLY A 608 17.26 20.76 1.04
CA GLY A 608 17.50 19.95 2.25
C GLY A 608 16.60 18.71 2.37
N LYS A 609 16.02 18.24 1.26
CA LYS A 609 15.06 17.12 1.28
C LYS A 609 15.74 15.77 1.44
N THR A 610 15.04 14.85 2.09
CA THR A 610 15.39 13.43 2.01
C THR A 610 15.09 12.91 0.60
N ILE A 611 15.71 11.80 0.22
CA ILE A 611 15.49 11.19 -1.11
C ILE A 611 14.00 10.82 -1.33
N PRO A 612 13.31 10.15 -0.37
CA PRO A 612 11.88 9.89 -0.51
C PRO A 612 11.04 11.17 -0.70
N ASP A 613 11.31 12.22 0.07
CA ASP A 613 10.58 13.49 -0.05
C ASP A 613 10.84 14.17 -1.40
N GLY A 614 12.09 14.12 -1.89
CA GLY A 614 12.46 14.66 -3.20
C GLY A 614 11.80 13.91 -4.35
N VAL A 615 11.76 12.56 -4.30
CA VAL A 615 11.02 11.74 -5.28
C VAL A 615 9.53 12.06 -5.23
N SER A 616 8.95 12.20 -4.03
CA SER A 616 7.54 12.57 -3.86
C SER A 616 7.23 13.93 -4.45
N GLU A 617 8.11 14.91 -4.27
CA GLU A 617 7.90 16.27 -4.80
C GLU A 617 8.03 16.31 -6.33
N ILE A 618 9.00 15.59 -6.91
CA ILE A 618 9.11 15.47 -8.38
C ILE A 618 7.84 14.87 -8.95
N ARG A 619 7.30 13.84 -8.30
CA ARG A 619 6.02 13.23 -8.70
C ARG A 619 4.86 14.20 -8.63
N GLU A 620 4.75 14.96 -7.54
CA GLU A 620 3.73 15.98 -7.37
C GLU A 620 3.82 17.06 -8.47
N ALA A 621 5.04 17.49 -8.84
CA ALA A 621 5.27 18.43 -9.93
C ALA A 621 4.79 17.88 -11.29
N VAL A 622 5.12 16.62 -11.61
CA VAL A 622 4.63 15.91 -12.81
C VAL A 622 3.11 15.80 -12.79
N ASP A 623 2.54 15.46 -11.64
CA ASP A 623 1.11 15.31 -11.46
C ASP A 623 0.37 16.63 -11.66
N PHE A 624 0.87 17.76 -11.15
CA PHE A 624 0.30 19.08 -11.41
C PHE A 624 0.31 19.43 -12.91
N CYS A 625 1.43 19.21 -13.60
CA CYS A 625 1.52 19.47 -15.03
C CYS A 625 0.48 18.65 -15.82
N ARG A 626 0.38 17.34 -15.56
CA ARG A 626 -0.59 16.46 -16.24
C ARG A 626 -2.04 16.76 -15.86
N TYR A 627 -2.29 17.10 -14.59
CA TYR A 627 -3.62 17.42 -14.09
C TYR A 627 -4.14 18.73 -14.67
N TYR A 628 -3.33 19.80 -14.66
CA TYR A 628 -3.75 21.07 -15.25
C TYR A 628 -3.80 21.03 -16.78
N ALA A 629 -3.00 20.18 -17.43
CA ALA A 629 -3.17 19.90 -18.86
C ALA A 629 -4.55 19.28 -19.17
N LEU A 630 -4.99 18.31 -18.37
CA LEU A 630 -6.32 17.72 -18.49
C LEU A 630 -7.42 18.77 -18.28
N LEU A 631 -7.31 19.59 -17.23
CA LEU A 631 -8.30 20.65 -16.98
C LEU A 631 -8.33 21.70 -18.09
N ALA A 632 -7.18 22.03 -18.69
CA ALA A 632 -7.15 22.91 -19.86
C ALA A 632 -7.99 22.33 -21.02
N GLU A 633 -7.82 21.04 -21.32
CA GLU A 633 -8.55 20.36 -22.39
C GLU A 633 -10.05 20.25 -22.09
N LEU A 634 -10.43 20.03 -20.82
CA LEU A 634 -11.83 19.90 -20.41
C LEU A 634 -12.55 21.25 -20.36
N ASP A 635 -11.92 22.27 -19.81
CA ASP A 635 -12.60 23.52 -19.43
C ASP A 635 -12.39 24.67 -20.44
N PHE A 636 -11.35 24.61 -21.28
CA PHE A 636 -10.95 25.72 -22.15
C PHE A 636 -10.91 25.38 -23.65
N GLU A 637 -11.08 24.12 -24.07
CA GLU A 637 -10.98 23.74 -25.49
C GLU A 637 -12.22 24.15 -26.30
N HIS A 638 -13.41 24.02 -25.70
CA HIS A 638 -14.68 24.27 -26.36
C HIS A 638 -15.60 25.14 -25.49
N PRO A 639 -16.34 26.09 -26.07
CA PRO A 639 -17.39 26.80 -25.35
C PRO A 639 -18.49 25.84 -24.87
N ILE A 640 -19.05 26.13 -23.70
CA ILE A 640 -20.22 25.45 -23.17
C ILE A 640 -21.47 26.09 -23.81
N GLU A 641 -22.27 25.28 -24.49
CA GLU A 641 -23.57 25.72 -25.01
C GLU A 641 -24.56 25.91 -23.87
N LEU A 642 -25.19 27.08 -23.81
CA LEU A 642 -26.18 27.43 -22.80
C LEU A 642 -27.60 27.38 -23.38
N PRO A 643 -28.61 27.03 -22.57
CA PRO A 643 -29.99 27.06 -23.02
C PRO A 643 -30.40 28.49 -23.41
N GLY A 644 -31.13 28.61 -24.52
CA GLY A 644 -31.62 29.88 -25.04
C GLY A 644 -32.87 29.71 -25.91
N PRO A 645 -33.56 30.81 -26.26
CA PRO A 645 -34.70 30.78 -27.16
C PRO A 645 -34.27 30.45 -28.61
N THR A 646 -35.22 29.97 -29.41
CA THR A 646 -35.01 29.74 -30.85
C THR A 646 -34.58 31.04 -31.54
N GLY A 647 -33.51 30.97 -32.34
CA GLY A 647 -32.94 32.14 -33.04
C GLY A 647 -31.81 32.85 -32.27
N GLU A 648 -31.46 32.37 -31.07
CA GLU A 648 -30.34 32.87 -30.27
C GLU A 648 -29.33 31.75 -29.99
N SER A 649 -28.03 32.05 -30.05
CA SER A 649 -26.96 31.14 -29.66
C SER A 649 -26.23 31.70 -28.44
N ASN A 650 -26.24 30.96 -27.34
CA ASN A 650 -25.64 31.37 -26.08
C ASN A 650 -24.48 30.44 -25.75
N HIS A 651 -23.27 30.98 -25.65
CA HIS A 651 -22.06 30.21 -25.39
C HIS A 651 -21.27 30.83 -24.24
N LEU A 652 -20.80 30.00 -23.32
CA LEU A 652 -19.88 30.38 -22.24
C LEU A 652 -18.49 29.85 -22.57
N SER A 653 -17.49 30.71 -22.57
CA SER A 653 -16.08 30.32 -22.70
C SER A 653 -15.25 30.90 -21.57
N LEU A 654 -14.18 30.19 -21.22
CA LEU A 654 -13.19 30.63 -20.25
C LEU A 654 -11.96 31.17 -20.99
N GLN A 655 -11.44 32.29 -20.51
CA GLN A 655 -10.30 32.98 -21.10
C GLN A 655 -9.30 33.35 -20.00
N GLY A 656 -8.02 33.40 -20.37
CA GLY A 656 -6.96 33.95 -19.54
C GLY A 656 -7.26 35.39 -19.16
N ARG A 657 -6.93 35.77 -17.93
CA ARG A 657 -7.20 37.12 -17.42
C ARG A 657 -6.11 38.12 -17.78
N GLY A 658 -4.90 37.67 -18.09
CA GLY A 658 -3.75 38.53 -18.38
C GLY A 658 -2.45 37.99 -17.78
N VAL A 659 -1.60 38.88 -17.27
CA VAL A 659 -0.34 38.52 -16.60
C VAL A 659 -0.60 38.15 -15.14
N PHE A 660 -0.23 36.93 -14.74
CA PHE A 660 -0.29 36.45 -13.37
C PHE A 660 1.08 36.50 -12.70
N VAL A 661 1.10 36.86 -11.42
CA VAL A 661 2.30 36.75 -10.58
C VAL A 661 2.19 35.48 -9.74
N CYS A 662 3.17 34.57 -9.86
CA CYS A 662 3.26 33.35 -9.05
C CYS A 662 4.40 33.50 -8.03
N ILE A 663 4.08 33.46 -6.74
CA ILE A 663 5.04 33.55 -5.64
C ILE A 663 4.96 32.27 -4.82
N SER A 664 6.05 31.51 -4.80
CA SER A 664 6.11 30.17 -4.20
C SER A 664 6.99 30.12 -2.94
N PRO A 665 6.76 29.14 -2.05
CA PRO A 665 7.55 28.96 -0.84
C PRO A 665 8.79 28.07 -1.09
N TRP A 666 9.66 27.99 -0.09
CA TRP A 666 10.90 27.19 -0.14
C TRP A 666 10.72 25.72 0.24
N ASN A 667 9.62 25.34 0.90
CA ASN A 667 9.42 23.98 1.43
C ASN A 667 8.93 22.96 0.38
N PHE A 668 8.32 23.45 -0.70
CA PHE A 668 8.03 22.69 -1.94
C PHE A 668 8.51 23.52 -3.14
N PRO A 669 9.83 23.65 -3.29
CA PRO A 669 10.42 24.60 -4.22
C PRO A 669 10.27 24.19 -5.69
N LEU A 670 9.92 22.93 -5.96
CA LEU A 670 9.60 22.43 -7.29
C LEU A 670 8.08 22.30 -7.47
N ALA A 671 7.39 21.52 -6.63
CA ALA A 671 6.01 21.13 -6.88
C ALA A 671 5.01 22.29 -6.77
N ILE A 672 5.04 23.06 -5.67
CA ILE A 672 4.13 24.21 -5.52
C ILE A 672 4.49 25.31 -6.51
N PHE A 673 5.79 25.53 -6.75
CA PHE A 673 6.26 26.48 -7.76
C PHE A 673 5.66 26.16 -9.13
N ILE A 674 5.86 24.93 -9.64
CA ILE A 674 5.35 24.58 -10.96
C ILE A 674 3.84 24.40 -10.97
N GLY A 675 3.22 23.98 -9.87
CA GLY A 675 1.76 23.86 -9.76
C GLY A 675 1.06 25.20 -9.99
N GLN A 676 1.52 26.26 -9.33
CA GLN A 676 1.00 27.62 -9.54
C GLN A 676 1.22 28.09 -11.00
N VAL A 677 2.43 27.89 -11.52
CA VAL A 677 2.81 28.31 -12.88
C VAL A 677 2.00 27.55 -13.93
N ALA A 678 1.91 26.23 -13.83
CA ALA A 678 1.21 25.36 -14.78
C ALA A 678 -0.30 25.66 -14.81
N ALA A 679 -0.93 25.91 -13.66
CA ALA A 679 -2.33 26.31 -13.60
C ALA A 679 -2.60 27.64 -14.33
N ALA A 680 -1.76 28.64 -14.10
CA ALA A 680 -1.88 29.94 -14.75
C ALA A 680 -1.68 29.84 -16.27
N LEU A 681 -0.65 29.09 -16.71
CA LEU A 681 -0.38 28.81 -18.12
C LEU A 681 -1.51 28.05 -18.80
N ALA A 682 -2.03 26.99 -18.16
CA ALA A 682 -3.16 26.18 -18.64
C ALA A 682 -4.39 27.05 -18.95
N ALA A 683 -4.69 27.99 -18.06
CA ALA A 683 -5.81 28.92 -18.18
C ALA A 683 -5.58 30.07 -19.17
N GLY A 684 -4.45 30.10 -19.91
CA GLY A 684 -4.18 31.13 -20.93
C GLY A 684 -3.53 32.42 -20.40
N ASN A 685 -2.94 32.41 -19.20
CA ASN A 685 -2.24 33.56 -18.64
C ASN A 685 -0.74 33.49 -18.96
N ALA A 686 -0.09 34.66 -19.10
CA ALA A 686 1.37 34.75 -18.98
C ALA A 686 1.75 34.86 -17.50
N VAL A 687 2.96 34.44 -17.13
CA VAL A 687 3.38 34.25 -15.75
C VAL A 687 4.71 34.95 -15.46
N LEU A 688 4.72 35.74 -14.40
CA LEU A 688 5.91 36.23 -13.72
C LEU A 688 6.11 35.38 -12.45
N ALA A 689 7.08 34.47 -12.49
CA ALA A 689 7.32 33.51 -11.43
C ALA A 689 8.47 33.96 -10.53
N LYS A 690 8.17 34.18 -9.24
CA LYS A 690 9.12 34.57 -8.21
C LYS A 690 9.26 33.43 -7.20
N PRO A 691 10.35 32.64 -7.23
CA PRO A 691 10.57 31.60 -6.24
C PRO A 691 10.96 32.20 -4.89
N ALA A 692 10.95 31.38 -3.83
CA ALA A 692 11.59 31.74 -2.58
C ALA A 692 13.10 31.96 -2.78
N GLU A 693 13.67 32.89 -2.02
CA GLU A 693 15.10 33.28 -2.14
C GLU A 693 16.06 32.16 -1.74
N GLN A 694 15.60 31.22 -0.90
CA GLN A 694 16.35 30.07 -0.44
C GLN A 694 16.49 28.98 -1.52
N THR A 695 15.54 28.93 -2.46
CA THR A 695 15.44 27.83 -3.43
C THR A 695 15.26 28.28 -4.89
N PRO A 696 16.10 29.20 -5.41
CA PRO A 696 15.95 29.70 -6.78
C PRO A 696 16.44 28.75 -7.88
N LEU A 697 17.34 27.80 -7.59
CA LEU A 697 18.02 26.97 -8.57
C LEU A 697 17.13 25.88 -9.14
N VAL A 698 16.39 25.16 -8.29
CA VAL A 698 15.41 24.17 -8.75
C VAL A 698 14.28 24.83 -9.54
N ALA A 699 13.87 26.05 -9.17
CA ALA A 699 12.92 26.84 -9.93
C ALA A 699 13.48 27.23 -11.32
N ALA A 700 14.76 27.63 -11.39
CA ALA A 700 15.43 27.91 -12.65
C ALA A 700 15.55 26.68 -13.56
N ALA A 701 15.86 25.51 -12.98
CA ALA A 701 15.94 24.26 -13.70
C ALA A 701 14.58 23.91 -14.34
N VAL A 702 13.49 23.94 -13.57
CA VAL A 702 12.17 23.58 -14.12
C VAL A 702 11.61 24.62 -15.10
N VAL A 703 11.92 25.92 -14.94
CA VAL A 703 11.57 26.93 -15.95
C VAL A 703 12.32 26.72 -17.26
N THR A 704 13.60 26.31 -17.19
CA THR A 704 14.37 25.94 -18.38
C THR A 704 13.72 24.76 -19.11
N LEU A 705 13.31 23.72 -18.37
CA LEU A 705 12.57 22.59 -18.94
C LEU A 705 11.23 23.03 -19.55
N ALA A 706 10.53 24.00 -18.94
CA ALA A 706 9.27 24.53 -19.47
C ALA A 706 9.47 25.22 -20.82
N TRP A 707 10.55 26.00 -20.97
CA TRP A 707 10.91 26.63 -22.24
C TRP A 707 11.26 25.61 -23.31
N GLU A 708 12.04 24.59 -22.97
CA GLU A 708 12.38 23.48 -23.86
C GLU A 708 11.15 22.64 -24.24
N SER A 709 10.12 22.63 -23.39
CA SER A 709 8.84 21.95 -23.62
C SER A 709 7.82 22.79 -24.40
N GLY A 710 8.24 23.94 -24.92
CA GLY A 710 7.45 24.77 -25.85
C GLY A 710 6.65 25.90 -25.20
N VAL A 711 6.84 26.18 -23.91
CA VAL A 711 6.33 27.41 -23.28
C VAL A 711 7.21 28.60 -23.71
N PRO A 712 6.67 29.65 -24.37
CA PRO A 712 7.49 30.76 -24.82
C PRO A 712 8.14 31.50 -23.63
N LYS A 713 9.40 31.92 -23.78
CA LYS A 713 10.12 32.70 -22.74
C LYS A 713 9.42 34.02 -22.39
N ALA A 714 8.75 34.63 -23.36
CA ALA A 714 7.96 35.83 -23.13
C ALA A 714 6.68 35.56 -22.32
N VAL A 715 6.15 34.33 -22.35
CA VAL A 715 4.96 33.92 -21.59
C VAL A 715 5.31 33.48 -20.16
N LEU A 716 6.52 32.93 -19.93
CA LEU A 716 6.98 32.51 -18.61
C LEU A 716 8.35 33.12 -18.30
N ALA A 717 8.38 34.10 -17.38
CA ALA A 717 9.59 34.71 -16.88
C ALA A 717 9.88 34.29 -15.42
N LEU A 718 11.14 33.98 -15.13
CA LEU A 718 11.63 33.73 -13.77
C LEU A 718 12.30 34.98 -13.21
N LEU A 719 11.90 35.40 -12.02
CA LEU A 719 12.39 36.61 -11.36
C LEU A 719 12.85 36.27 -9.93
N PRO A 720 14.05 35.70 -9.73
CA PRO A 720 14.58 35.37 -8.40
C PRO A 720 14.83 36.63 -7.57
N GLY A 721 14.80 36.51 -6.25
CA GLY A 721 15.11 37.62 -5.34
C GLY A 721 14.45 37.44 -4.00
N ASP A 722 14.58 38.44 -3.13
CA ASP A 722 13.97 38.45 -1.81
C ASP A 722 12.51 38.94 -1.84
N GLY A 723 11.97 39.34 -0.69
CA GLY A 723 10.63 39.93 -0.59
C GLY A 723 10.45 41.21 -1.41
N SER A 724 11.50 41.98 -1.67
CA SER A 724 11.42 43.25 -2.40
C SER A 724 11.06 43.05 -3.88
N VAL A 725 11.50 41.95 -4.51
CA VAL A 725 11.08 41.58 -5.87
C VAL A 725 9.60 41.19 -5.88
N GLY A 726 9.14 40.47 -4.85
CA GLY A 726 7.72 40.15 -4.68
C GLY A 726 6.85 41.41 -4.54
N GLU A 727 7.29 42.38 -3.75
CA GLU A 727 6.61 43.67 -3.59
C GLU A 727 6.55 44.44 -4.92
N GLN A 728 7.67 44.53 -5.64
CA GLN A 728 7.72 45.15 -6.97
C GLN A 728 6.74 44.51 -7.95
N LEU A 729 6.63 43.18 -7.94
CA LEU A 729 5.69 42.46 -8.79
C LEU A 729 4.22 42.74 -8.42
N THR A 730 3.89 42.74 -7.13
CA THR A 730 2.50 42.94 -6.67
C THR A 730 2.00 44.38 -6.79
N THR A 731 2.90 45.33 -7.01
CA THR A 731 2.58 46.77 -7.19
C THR A 731 2.46 47.19 -8.67
N LEU A 732 2.67 46.26 -9.61
CA LEU A 732 2.44 46.50 -11.04
C LEU A 732 0.94 46.78 -11.31
N ALA A 733 0.64 47.86 -12.04
CA ALA A 733 -0.72 48.37 -12.18
C ALA A 733 -1.68 47.46 -12.97
N GLU A 734 -1.15 46.60 -13.85
CA GLU A 734 -1.92 45.82 -14.83
C GLU A 734 -1.77 44.29 -14.66
N ILE A 735 -1.37 43.81 -13.47
CA ILE A 735 -1.40 42.37 -13.20
C ILE A 735 -2.85 41.89 -13.05
N ALA A 736 -3.15 40.75 -13.66
CA ALA A 736 -4.49 40.18 -13.69
C ALA A 736 -4.81 39.33 -12.45
N GLY A 737 -3.78 38.84 -11.76
CA GLY A 737 -3.93 38.07 -10.53
C GLY A 737 -2.60 37.70 -9.88
N VAL A 738 -2.70 37.19 -8.66
CA VAL A 738 -1.55 36.69 -7.88
C VAL A 738 -1.90 35.30 -7.35
N ALA A 739 -1.05 34.33 -7.62
CA ALA A 739 -1.02 33.03 -6.94
C ALA A 739 0.10 33.08 -5.91
N PHE A 740 -0.26 33.00 -4.62
CA PHE A 740 0.70 33.09 -3.51
C PHE A 740 0.56 31.88 -2.61
N THR A 741 1.70 31.30 -2.23
CA THR A 741 1.77 30.31 -1.15
C THR A 741 2.93 30.68 -0.24
N GLY A 742 2.63 30.85 1.05
CA GLY A 742 3.59 31.29 2.06
C GLY A 742 2.89 31.75 3.33
N GLY A 743 3.60 32.49 4.18
CA GLY A 743 3.07 32.95 5.47
C GLY A 743 1.83 33.86 5.35
N THR A 744 0.88 33.71 6.26
CA THR A 744 -0.37 34.49 6.29
C THR A 744 -0.14 36.00 6.38
N ALA A 745 0.91 36.43 7.10
CA ALA A 745 1.26 37.85 7.20
C ALA A 745 1.60 38.46 5.83
N THR A 746 2.44 37.79 5.06
CA THR A 746 2.80 38.19 3.69
C THR A 746 1.58 38.15 2.77
N ALA A 747 0.74 37.11 2.85
CA ALA A 747 -0.50 37.05 2.08
C ALA A 747 -1.42 38.25 2.36
N ARG A 748 -1.57 38.64 3.64
CA ARG A 748 -2.36 39.83 4.02
C ARG A 748 -1.74 41.13 3.51
N ALA A 749 -0.41 41.24 3.51
CA ALA A 749 0.27 42.40 2.95
C ALA A 749 0.02 42.52 1.44
N ILE A 750 0.21 41.43 0.68
CA ILE A 750 -0.10 41.35 -0.75
C ILE A 750 -1.56 41.73 -1.00
N ASN A 751 -2.50 41.17 -0.23
CA ASN A 751 -3.91 41.47 -0.39
C ASN A 751 -4.24 42.97 -0.20
N ARG A 752 -3.62 43.63 0.78
CA ARG A 752 -3.78 45.09 0.98
C ARG A 752 -3.23 45.89 -0.20
N VAL A 753 -2.07 45.49 -0.74
CA VAL A 753 -1.49 46.13 -1.93
C VAL A 753 -2.43 46.00 -3.12
N LEU A 754 -2.97 44.80 -3.37
CA LEU A 754 -3.92 44.56 -4.46
C LEU A 754 -5.23 45.34 -4.29
N ALA A 755 -5.74 45.46 -3.06
CA ALA A 755 -6.96 46.21 -2.76
C ALA A 755 -6.80 47.72 -3.00
N THR A 756 -5.61 48.28 -2.72
CA THR A 756 -5.33 49.71 -2.86
C THR A 756 -4.85 50.09 -4.27
N GLY A 757 -4.12 49.20 -4.95
CA GLY A 757 -3.61 49.42 -6.31
C GLY A 757 -4.69 49.49 -7.40
N ARG A 758 -5.87 48.88 -7.18
CA ARG A 758 -6.98 48.86 -8.16
C ARG A 758 -7.89 50.11 -8.14
N VAL A 759 -7.66 51.08 -7.26
CA VAL A 759 -8.53 52.27 -7.08
C VAL A 759 -8.33 53.35 -8.17
N ARG A 760 -7.43 53.16 -9.15
CA ARG A 760 -7.31 54.06 -10.32
C ARG A 760 -8.15 53.58 -11.51
N TRP A 761 -9.45 53.36 -11.34
CA TRP A 761 -10.36 53.34 -12.49
C TRP A 761 -10.59 54.77 -12.98
N CYS A 762 -10.10 55.02 -14.19
CA CYS A 762 -10.19 56.28 -14.90
C CYS A 762 -11.65 56.76 -15.02
N HIS A 763 -11.98 57.88 -14.39
CA HIS A 763 -13.11 58.73 -14.79
C HIS A 763 -12.80 59.37 -16.16
N SER A 764 -12.80 58.58 -17.23
CA SER A 764 -12.68 59.08 -18.62
C SER A 764 -14.02 59.09 -19.35
N SER A 765 -15.12 59.34 -18.65
CA SER A 765 -16.45 59.59 -19.25
C SER A 765 -16.91 61.06 -19.15
N GLN A 766 -16.15 61.96 -18.52
CA GLN A 766 -16.53 63.39 -18.41
C GLN A 766 -15.91 64.33 -19.45
N ARG A 767 -14.95 63.89 -20.29
CA ARG A 767 -14.33 64.76 -21.32
C ARG A 767 -14.98 64.70 -22.71
N LEU A 768 -15.90 63.77 -22.97
CA LEU A 768 -16.67 63.76 -24.23
C LEU A 768 -17.98 64.57 -24.16
N ALA A 769 -18.52 64.84 -22.97
CA ALA A 769 -19.78 65.57 -22.80
C ALA A 769 -19.66 67.11 -22.95
N ALA A 770 -18.43 67.66 -22.98
CA ALA A 770 -18.18 69.09 -23.05
C ALA A 770 -17.91 69.64 -24.47
N ARG A 771 -17.88 68.79 -25.51
CA ARG A 771 -17.62 69.21 -26.91
C ARG A 771 -18.84 69.16 -27.84
N MET A 772 -20.04 68.86 -27.33
CA MET A 772 -21.28 68.78 -28.12
C MET A 772 -22.36 69.80 -27.68
N ARG A 773 -21.97 70.99 -27.21
CA ARG A 773 -22.90 72.12 -27.04
C ARG A 773 -22.42 73.30 -27.88
N CYS A 774 -22.86 73.33 -29.14
CA CYS A 774 -23.09 74.53 -29.93
C CYS A 774 -23.51 74.11 -31.35
N LEU A 775 -24.81 73.94 -31.59
CA LEU A 775 -25.44 74.11 -32.90
C LEU A 775 -26.97 74.24 -32.65
N PRO A 776 -27.61 75.33 -33.10
CA PRO A 776 -29.00 75.61 -32.75
C PRO A 776 -29.99 74.85 -33.63
N ILE A 777 -31.10 74.50 -32.98
CA ILE A 777 -32.30 73.85 -33.48
C ILE A 777 -32.90 74.58 -34.69
N ARG A 778 -33.22 73.84 -35.77
CA ARG A 778 -34.37 74.16 -36.63
C ARG A 778 -35.29 72.94 -36.74
N ARG A 779 -36.47 73.10 -36.16
CA ARG A 779 -37.67 72.24 -36.33
C ARG A 779 -38.11 72.23 -37.80
N ARG A 780 -38.54 71.07 -38.30
CA ARG A 780 -39.72 70.96 -39.17
C ARG A 780 -40.43 69.63 -38.88
N CYS A 781 -41.69 69.77 -38.47
CA CYS A 781 -42.71 68.72 -38.47
C CYS A 781 -43.12 68.37 -39.90
N SER A 782 -43.48 67.12 -40.16
CA SER A 782 -44.81 66.70 -40.65
C SER A 782 -44.80 65.25 -41.16
N ASN A 783 -45.73 64.44 -40.65
CA ASN A 783 -46.54 63.37 -41.28
C ASN A 783 -45.99 62.77 -42.60
N SER A 784 -45.85 61.45 -42.74
CA SER A 784 -46.96 60.49 -42.83
C SER A 784 -46.51 59.07 -42.53
#